data_AF-A0A7Y5TT39-F1
#
_entry.id   AF-A0A7Y5TT39-F1
#
_cell.length_a   1.000
_cell.length_b   1.000
_cell.length_c   1.000
_cell.angle_alpha   90.00
_cell.angle_beta   90.00
_cell.angle_gamma   90.00
#
_symmetry.space_group_name_H-M   'P 1'
#
loop_
_entity.id
_entity.type
_entity.pdbx_description
1 polymer ?
#
loop_
_entity_poly.entity_id
_entity_poly.type
_entity_poly.pdbx_seq_one_letter_code
_entity_poly.pdbx_strand_id
1 'polypeptide(L)'
;MPSSRVHAAARSLCVVLLTGAAAPMNAQTVVHAEHAAVSSPTPTSGFGHLRFPTSATPAAHAAFERGVLYLHNFHYPQAVETFRRARALDSGDVMSVAFEALAYTHPVWNQQDTAAARAALRALAPTRTERLAKARTARERAWLDAVESLYDGDTPKATRDTAFSRSMARLHASDPRDPEAATFYALSLLGLNQGDREAAAYAQAEAIADTVLRAVPRHPGALHYKIHAVDDPSSARRGIAAARLYGEVAPAAGHALHMTSHIHIALGDWDDVVAANLRSAATTPHVFGHGTWWLVYGLLQQGRLREARAWTDSVLLYQRAVAAGVQAARGREDVGIHAILVPATYVMDAEAWDTPLAHSRPDTIGLRGVGILSHADFFVGYAAARRAGRLADVAGGSRRADRLLADSMLARLAARITATRAAGARSSALGEAEVMEQMLRAEMEVASQHPDSAVTRLRAAAAQLEALPFAFGPPTVVKPPRERAAELLLRLNRPAEALTELDLSERTAPLRATAQLLRARALLSLRRNDEARRVYTALATSWHASDVDSPWLPEVRWGRGDMPDVGRGGSAAAARSAIVDTVTYSSGELRLHGASWRPANTGRHPAVVILHGSAGCWRPSGTDWLGRLFAAHGYVTFFPCRRGQGLSQGQGEAVQDQVQREGGSRETMGARATELLTTTQLGDVRAAIADLRSRSYVDPSRVAVSGVSYGGILTILAAADDSTLRAAIPFAPAAMNWEWNAALKTQLLAAAQRTRVPTLLIQAENDWSTGPSRELPSAVQAGGGEATAHVYPALGGDAGTGHGFFTLAPDAWRDEVFAFLDARLKSRAAPSRDRARR
;
A
#
# COMPACT_ATOMS: atom_id res chain seq x y z
N MET A 1 3.11 -26.92 -58.31
CA MET A 1 2.03 -27.77 -58.88
C MET A 1 2.69 -28.81 -59.77
N PRO A 2 2.16 -30.04 -59.90
CA PRO A 2 0.91 -30.60 -59.34
C PRO A 2 1.18 -31.52 -58.13
N SER A 3 0.42 -31.46 -57.04
CA SER A 3 -0.83 -32.21 -56.73
C SER A 3 -0.61 -33.75 -56.75
N SER A 4 -0.96 -34.52 -55.73
CA SER A 4 -2.22 -34.52 -54.98
C SER A 4 -2.10 -35.32 -53.65
N ARG A 5 -3.08 -35.07 -52.78
CA ARG A 5 -3.16 -35.35 -51.33
C ARG A 5 -3.43 -36.82 -50.98
N VAL A 6 -2.91 -37.29 -49.83
CA VAL A 6 -3.61 -38.29 -48.98
C VAL A 6 -3.42 -38.01 -47.48
N HIS A 7 -4.59 -37.94 -46.84
CA HIS A 7 -5.05 -38.04 -45.46
C HIS A 7 -4.13 -38.49 -44.32
N ALA A 8 -4.35 -37.79 -43.19
CA ALA A 8 -3.88 -38.07 -41.84
C ALA A 8 -4.54 -39.32 -41.22
N ALA A 9 -3.80 -39.99 -40.34
CA ALA A 9 -4.32 -40.96 -39.38
C ALA A 9 -3.75 -40.63 -37.99
N ALA A 10 -4.65 -40.37 -37.03
CA ALA A 10 -4.36 -40.29 -35.62
C ALA A 10 -4.46 -41.69 -34.99
N ARG A 11 -3.54 -42.04 -34.08
CA ARG A 11 -3.72 -43.11 -33.09
C ARG A 11 -3.01 -42.78 -31.78
N SER A 12 -3.79 -42.84 -30.71
CA SER A 12 -3.42 -42.77 -29.31
C SER A 12 -2.57 -43.99 -28.87
N LEU A 13 -1.69 -43.80 -27.87
CA LEU A 13 -1.50 -44.80 -26.81
C LEU A 13 -0.94 -44.16 -25.53
N CYS A 14 -1.51 -44.59 -24.41
CA CYS A 14 -1.25 -44.16 -23.04
C CYS A 14 -0.26 -45.12 -22.32
N VAL A 15 0.58 -44.54 -21.43
CA VAL A 15 0.95 -45.00 -20.06
C VAL A 15 1.97 -46.18 -20.02
N VAL A 16 3.13 -46.12 -19.32
CA VAL A 16 3.38 -46.05 -17.86
C VAL A 16 4.86 -45.67 -17.51
N LEU A 17 5.00 -44.71 -16.59
CA LEU A 17 5.93 -44.49 -15.46
C LEU A 17 7.35 -45.12 -15.38
N LEU A 18 8.32 -44.29 -14.93
CA LEU A 18 9.15 -44.56 -13.73
C LEU A 18 9.87 -43.27 -13.21
N THR A 19 9.38 -42.81 -12.04
CA THR A 19 10.03 -42.19 -10.86
C THR A 19 11.45 -41.60 -10.92
N GLY A 20 11.61 -40.39 -10.33
CA GLY A 20 12.89 -39.97 -9.71
C GLY A 20 13.04 -38.48 -9.37
N ALA A 21 13.09 -38.18 -8.06
CA ALA A 21 13.61 -36.97 -7.40
C ALA A 21 12.78 -35.67 -7.41
N ALA A 22 11.90 -35.55 -6.41
CA ALA A 22 11.40 -34.29 -5.88
C ALA A 22 12.49 -33.60 -5.02
N ALA A 23 12.76 -32.33 -5.29
CA ALA A 23 13.47 -31.44 -4.37
C ALA A 23 12.44 -30.78 -3.42
N PRO A 24 12.79 -30.49 -2.15
CA PRO A 24 11.84 -29.98 -1.18
C PRO A 24 11.49 -28.51 -1.52
N MET A 25 10.25 -28.26 -1.90
CA MET A 25 9.68 -26.92 -1.89
C MET A 25 9.56 -26.47 -0.43
N ASN A 26 10.16 -25.33 -0.11
CA ASN A 26 10.08 -24.66 1.19
C ASN A 26 8.62 -24.60 1.70
N ALA A 27 8.38 -25.18 2.87
CA ALA A 27 7.10 -25.25 3.57
C ALA A 27 6.64 -23.90 4.19
N GLN A 28 7.00 -22.76 3.60
CA GLN A 28 6.61 -21.43 4.08
C GLN A 28 5.48 -20.77 3.28
N THR A 29 4.99 -21.40 2.20
CA THR A 29 3.90 -20.89 1.34
C THR A 29 2.52 -21.49 1.66
N VAL A 30 2.38 -22.28 2.72
CA VAL A 30 1.12 -22.86 3.18
C VAL A 30 1.02 -22.73 4.71
N VAL A 31 0.88 -21.50 5.25
CA VAL A 31 0.73 -21.31 6.72
C VAL A 31 -0.65 -20.74 7.12
N HIS A 32 -1.53 -20.42 6.16
CA HIS A 32 -2.89 -19.97 6.51
C HIS A 32 -3.99 -21.02 6.31
N ALA A 33 -3.64 -22.25 5.94
CA ALA A 33 -4.61 -23.30 5.59
C ALA A 33 -5.03 -24.24 6.75
N GLU A 34 -4.41 -24.17 7.94
CA GLU A 34 -4.61 -25.22 8.98
C GLU A 34 -5.29 -24.78 10.28
N HIS A 35 -5.76 -23.54 10.43
CA HIS A 35 -6.39 -23.09 11.70
C HIS A 35 -7.93 -23.04 11.72
N ALA A 36 -8.63 -23.54 10.68
CA ALA A 36 -10.08 -23.38 10.60
C ALA A 36 -10.81 -24.64 10.10
N ALA A 37 -10.68 -25.75 10.82
CA ALA A 37 -11.50 -26.93 10.56
C ALA A 37 -11.90 -27.64 11.86
N VAL A 38 -12.90 -27.07 12.56
CA VAL A 38 -13.82 -27.87 13.37
C VAL A 38 -15.24 -27.36 13.12
N SER A 39 -15.97 -28.10 12.29
CA SER A 39 -17.42 -27.95 12.12
C SER A 39 -18.10 -28.55 13.34
N SER A 40 -18.84 -27.74 14.08
CA SER A 40 -19.80 -28.17 15.11
C SER A 40 -21.01 -27.23 15.06
N PRO A 41 -22.23 -27.70 15.37
CA PRO A 41 -23.43 -26.87 15.28
C PRO A 41 -23.44 -25.82 16.41
N THR A 42 -23.28 -24.54 16.07
CA THR A 42 -23.11 -23.47 17.07
C THR A 42 -24.43 -23.05 17.73
N PRO A 43 -24.47 -22.87 19.06
CA PRO A 43 -25.56 -22.21 19.78
C PRO A 43 -25.74 -20.74 19.34
N THR A 44 -26.85 -20.09 19.72
CA THR A 44 -27.13 -18.65 19.51
C THR A 44 -26.17 -17.68 20.21
N SER A 45 -25.12 -18.18 20.88
CA SER A 45 -24.11 -17.36 21.52
C SER A 45 -23.33 -16.57 20.47
N GLY A 46 -23.33 -15.23 20.57
CA GLY A 46 -22.41 -14.36 19.83
C GLY A 46 -22.98 -13.60 18.63
N PHE A 47 -24.30 -13.50 18.44
CA PHE A 47 -24.94 -12.58 17.45
C PHE A 47 -25.64 -11.38 18.09
N GLY A 48 -25.53 -11.23 19.40
CA GLY A 48 -26.22 -10.23 20.21
C GLY A 48 -27.53 -10.74 20.82
N HIS A 49 -28.26 -9.83 21.43
CA HIS A 49 -29.56 -10.09 22.06
C HIS A 49 -30.54 -8.98 21.69
N LEU A 50 -31.81 -9.35 21.52
CA LEU A 50 -32.91 -8.43 21.29
C LEU A 50 -34.19 -8.98 21.92
N ARG A 51 -35.26 -8.17 21.93
CA ARG A 51 -36.60 -8.60 22.31
C ARG A 51 -37.58 -8.06 21.28
N PHE A 52 -38.23 -8.95 20.55
CA PHE A 52 -39.21 -8.61 19.52
C PHE A 52 -40.52 -9.35 19.81
N PRO A 53 -41.47 -8.75 20.54
CA PRO A 53 -42.74 -9.41 20.85
C PRO A 53 -43.53 -9.76 19.58
N THR A 54 -44.02 -10.99 19.45
CA THR A 54 -44.97 -11.39 18.41
C THR A 54 -46.08 -12.26 19.01
N SER A 55 -47.13 -12.53 18.23
CA SER A 55 -48.22 -13.45 18.60
C SER A 55 -47.94 -14.91 18.23
N ALA A 56 -46.72 -15.22 17.78
CA ALA A 56 -46.33 -16.57 17.38
C ALA A 56 -46.25 -17.53 18.57
N THR A 57 -46.33 -18.83 18.31
CA THR A 57 -46.05 -19.84 19.35
C THR A 57 -44.63 -19.68 19.92
N PRO A 58 -44.35 -20.08 21.18
CA PRO A 58 -43.02 -19.86 21.78
C PRO A 58 -41.85 -20.41 20.95
N ALA A 59 -42.02 -21.56 20.30
CA ALA A 59 -41.00 -22.15 19.44
C ALA A 59 -40.79 -21.35 18.14
N ALA A 60 -41.87 -20.88 17.53
CA ALA A 60 -41.81 -20.02 16.34
C ALA A 60 -41.22 -18.64 16.69
N HIS A 61 -41.60 -18.05 17.82
CA HIS A 61 -41.08 -16.77 18.34
C HIS A 61 -39.57 -16.81 18.58
N ALA A 62 -39.05 -17.87 19.22
CA ALA A 62 -37.61 -18.03 19.43
C ALA A 62 -36.83 -18.18 18.12
N ALA A 63 -37.41 -18.83 17.10
CA ALA A 63 -36.82 -18.89 15.76
C ALA A 63 -36.91 -17.52 15.06
N PHE A 64 -38.02 -16.81 15.16
CA PHE A 64 -38.21 -15.47 14.61
C PHE A 64 -37.15 -14.49 15.15
N GLU A 65 -36.97 -14.38 16.47
CA GLU A 65 -35.96 -13.49 17.06
C GLU A 65 -34.55 -13.83 16.59
N ARG A 66 -34.24 -15.11 16.40
CA ARG A 66 -32.96 -15.54 15.82
C ARG A 66 -32.80 -15.07 14.37
N GLY A 67 -33.87 -15.13 13.58
CA GLY A 67 -33.90 -14.57 12.23
C GLY A 67 -33.64 -13.06 12.22
N VAL A 68 -34.23 -12.32 13.17
CA VAL A 68 -34.01 -10.87 13.31
C VAL A 68 -32.56 -10.57 13.70
N LEU A 69 -31.95 -11.35 14.59
CA LEU A 69 -30.52 -11.22 14.91
C LEU A 69 -29.65 -11.42 13.67
N TYR A 70 -29.91 -12.45 12.85
CA TYR A 70 -29.21 -12.63 11.58
C TYR A 70 -29.41 -11.45 10.64
N LEU A 71 -30.64 -10.91 10.56
CA LEU A 71 -30.96 -9.78 9.72
C LEU A 71 -30.23 -8.51 10.16
N HIS A 72 -30.16 -8.21 11.46
CA HIS A 72 -29.37 -7.08 11.98
C HIS A 72 -27.88 -7.21 11.71
N ASN A 73 -27.35 -8.43 11.64
CA ASN A 73 -25.95 -8.69 11.32
C ASN A 73 -25.69 -8.90 9.81
N PHE A 74 -26.71 -8.70 8.95
CA PHE A 74 -26.64 -8.91 7.50
C PHE A 74 -26.29 -10.35 7.06
N HIS A 75 -26.64 -11.34 7.88
CA HIS A 75 -26.60 -12.77 7.52
C HIS A 75 -27.89 -13.18 6.78
N TYR A 76 -28.16 -12.57 5.63
CA TYR A 76 -29.45 -12.72 4.91
C TYR A 76 -29.84 -14.18 4.59
N PRO A 77 -28.93 -15.05 4.08
CA PRO A 77 -29.31 -16.45 3.80
C PRO A 77 -29.76 -17.20 5.05
N GLN A 78 -29.05 -17.04 6.16
CA GLN A 78 -29.40 -17.65 7.45
C GLN A 78 -30.70 -17.06 8.02
N ALA A 79 -30.92 -15.75 7.83
CA ALA A 79 -32.17 -15.10 8.22
C ALA A 79 -33.38 -15.71 7.48
N VAL A 80 -33.31 -15.83 6.14
CA VAL A 80 -34.35 -16.45 5.32
C VAL A 80 -34.65 -17.88 5.75
N GLU A 81 -33.61 -18.71 5.92
CA GLU A 81 -33.77 -20.10 6.39
C GLU A 81 -34.46 -20.17 7.76
N THR A 82 -34.07 -19.28 8.66
CA THR A 82 -34.61 -19.24 10.03
C THR A 82 -36.08 -18.78 10.05
N PHE A 83 -36.45 -17.78 9.24
CA PHE A 83 -37.84 -17.34 9.13
C PHE A 83 -38.75 -18.41 8.51
N ARG A 84 -38.25 -19.16 7.51
CA ARG A 84 -38.98 -20.32 6.96
C ARG A 84 -39.23 -21.40 8.01
N ARG A 85 -38.24 -21.65 8.87
CA ARG A 85 -38.38 -22.57 10.00
C ARG A 85 -39.41 -22.07 11.02
N ALA A 86 -39.38 -20.79 11.36
CA ALA A 86 -40.38 -20.19 12.26
C ALA A 86 -41.81 -20.34 11.70
N ARG A 87 -42.01 -20.06 10.41
CA ARG A 87 -43.28 -20.27 9.71
C ARG A 87 -43.74 -21.74 9.68
N ALA A 88 -42.81 -22.69 9.60
CA ALA A 88 -43.16 -24.12 9.67
C ALA A 88 -43.64 -24.54 11.08
N LEU A 89 -43.25 -23.80 12.12
CA LEU A 89 -43.66 -24.03 13.51
C LEU A 89 -44.98 -23.33 13.87
N ASP A 90 -45.33 -22.23 13.19
CA ASP A 90 -46.63 -21.56 13.28
C ASP A 90 -47.02 -21.01 11.89
N SER A 91 -47.93 -21.70 11.20
CA SER A 91 -48.38 -21.33 9.85
C SER A 91 -49.18 -20.03 9.80
N GLY A 92 -49.63 -19.52 10.96
CA GLY A 92 -50.29 -18.23 11.09
C GLY A 92 -49.35 -17.09 11.51
N ASP A 93 -48.04 -17.33 11.64
CA ASP A 93 -47.07 -16.30 11.97
C ASP A 93 -46.80 -15.38 10.77
N VAL A 94 -47.55 -14.28 10.72
CA VAL A 94 -47.41 -13.25 9.69
C VAL A 94 -46.07 -12.51 9.76
N MET A 95 -45.44 -12.45 10.95
CA MET A 95 -44.20 -11.72 11.15
C MET A 95 -43.02 -12.46 10.52
N SER A 96 -42.97 -13.78 10.67
CA SER A 96 -41.95 -14.59 9.99
C SER A 96 -42.06 -14.49 8.46
N VAL A 97 -43.27 -14.40 7.90
CA VAL A 97 -43.44 -14.17 6.45
C VAL A 97 -42.97 -12.76 6.05
N ALA A 98 -43.36 -11.74 6.81
CA ALA A 98 -42.95 -10.36 6.54
C ALA A 98 -41.42 -10.23 6.61
N PHE A 99 -40.77 -10.84 7.60
CA PHE A 99 -39.33 -10.74 7.77
C PHE A 99 -38.54 -11.65 6.81
N GLU A 100 -39.10 -12.78 6.35
CA GLU A 100 -38.56 -13.52 5.20
C GLU A 100 -38.53 -12.61 3.96
N ALA A 101 -39.63 -11.89 3.69
CA ALA A 101 -39.68 -10.94 2.58
C ALA A 101 -38.74 -9.75 2.79
N LEU A 102 -38.61 -9.22 4.00
CA LEU A 102 -37.67 -8.13 4.33
C LEU A 102 -36.20 -8.55 4.11
N ALA A 103 -35.85 -9.81 4.37
CA ALA A 103 -34.49 -10.31 4.17
C ALA A 103 -34.03 -10.34 2.70
N TYR A 104 -34.93 -10.11 1.74
CA TYR A 104 -34.61 -9.98 0.32
C TYR A 104 -34.34 -8.54 -0.15
N THR A 105 -34.34 -7.56 0.75
CA THR A 105 -33.81 -6.22 0.47
C THR A 105 -32.53 -5.98 1.25
N HIS A 106 -31.49 -5.54 0.55
CA HIS A 106 -30.20 -5.19 1.13
C HIS A 106 -29.97 -3.68 0.93
N PRO A 107 -30.53 -2.83 1.80
CA PRO A 107 -30.65 -1.39 1.56
C PRO A 107 -29.31 -0.70 1.36
N VAL A 108 -28.31 -1.02 2.19
CA VAL A 108 -26.98 -0.40 2.14
C VAL A 108 -26.26 -0.71 0.81
N TRP A 109 -26.47 -1.90 0.25
CA TRP A 109 -25.90 -2.32 -1.04
C TRP A 109 -26.78 -1.98 -2.25
N ASN A 110 -27.92 -1.32 -2.03
CA ASN A 110 -28.92 -1.01 -3.06
C ASN A 110 -29.40 -2.25 -3.85
N GLN A 111 -29.46 -3.43 -3.22
CA GLN A 111 -29.92 -4.68 -3.85
C GLN A 111 -31.31 -5.07 -3.39
N GLN A 112 -32.06 -5.75 -4.27
CA GLN A 112 -33.37 -6.29 -3.92
C GLN A 112 -33.78 -7.44 -4.84
N ASP A 113 -34.23 -8.55 -4.25
CA ASP A 113 -34.86 -9.66 -4.96
C ASP A 113 -36.39 -9.60 -4.79
N THR A 114 -37.04 -8.87 -5.69
CA THR A 114 -38.50 -8.68 -5.64
C THR A 114 -39.26 -9.95 -5.95
N ALA A 115 -38.71 -10.84 -6.77
CA ALA A 115 -39.37 -12.08 -7.16
C ALA A 115 -39.47 -13.03 -5.97
N ALA A 116 -38.35 -13.24 -5.25
CA ALA A 116 -38.31 -14.08 -4.06
C ALA A 116 -39.15 -13.48 -2.92
N ALA A 117 -39.06 -12.17 -2.69
CA ALA A 117 -39.85 -11.50 -1.65
C ALA A 117 -41.37 -11.63 -1.90
N ARG A 118 -41.82 -11.35 -3.13
CA ARG A 118 -43.25 -11.50 -3.49
C ARG A 118 -43.70 -12.96 -3.42
N ALA A 119 -42.83 -13.92 -3.70
CA ALA A 119 -43.14 -15.34 -3.52
C ALA A 119 -43.34 -15.69 -2.04
N ALA A 120 -42.47 -15.21 -1.15
CA ALA A 120 -42.62 -15.36 0.29
C ALA A 120 -43.94 -14.77 0.80
N LEU A 121 -44.28 -13.54 0.38
CA LEU A 121 -45.55 -12.90 0.74
C LEU A 121 -46.76 -13.69 0.23
N ARG A 122 -46.77 -14.11 -1.05
CA ARG A 122 -47.88 -14.89 -1.63
C ARG A 122 -48.13 -16.23 -0.94
N ALA A 123 -47.12 -16.81 -0.28
CA ALA A 123 -47.29 -18.03 0.50
C ALA A 123 -48.23 -17.83 1.72
N LEU A 124 -48.42 -16.60 2.19
CA LEU A 124 -49.36 -16.28 3.27
C LEU A 124 -50.81 -16.12 2.76
N ALA A 125 -51.00 -15.35 1.69
CA ALA A 125 -52.27 -15.24 0.96
C ALA A 125 -52.07 -14.56 -0.41
N PRO A 126 -52.98 -14.75 -1.39
CA PRO A 126 -52.83 -14.20 -2.74
C PRO A 126 -52.74 -12.67 -2.81
N THR A 127 -53.61 -11.97 -2.07
CA THR A 127 -53.70 -10.49 -2.13
C THR A 127 -53.19 -9.81 -0.85
N ARG A 128 -52.72 -8.56 -0.96
CA ARG A 128 -52.27 -7.75 0.20
C ARG A 128 -53.38 -7.63 1.26
N THR A 129 -54.62 -7.38 0.83
CA THR A 129 -55.78 -7.27 1.74
C THR A 129 -55.99 -8.54 2.56
N GLU A 130 -55.96 -9.72 1.92
CA GLU A 130 -56.09 -11.00 2.62
C GLU A 130 -54.91 -11.28 3.56
N ARG A 131 -53.68 -10.90 3.17
CA ARG A 131 -52.50 -11.03 4.03
C ARG A 131 -52.60 -10.15 5.26
N LEU A 132 -53.00 -8.89 5.10
CA LEU A 132 -53.19 -7.97 6.23
C LEU A 132 -54.31 -8.42 7.17
N ALA A 133 -55.36 -9.07 6.66
CA ALA A 133 -56.44 -9.61 7.47
C ALA A 133 -56.02 -10.82 8.35
N LYS A 134 -54.87 -11.45 8.06
CA LYS A 134 -54.32 -12.57 8.86
C LYS A 134 -53.52 -12.12 10.08
N ALA A 135 -53.16 -10.85 10.19
CA ALA A 135 -52.40 -10.35 11.33
C ALA A 135 -53.25 -10.40 12.62
N ARG A 136 -52.70 -10.99 13.70
CA ARG A 136 -53.42 -11.18 14.97
C ARG A 136 -53.45 -9.90 15.80
N THR A 137 -52.52 -8.98 15.57
CA THR A 137 -52.42 -7.71 16.30
C THR A 137 -52.27 -6.51 15.36
N ALA A 138 -52.62 -5.32 15.84
CA ALA A 138 -52.41 -4.08 15.09
C ALA A 138 -50.93 -3.82 14.76
N ARG A 139 -50.01 -4.15 15.69
CA ARG A 139 -48.56 -4.02 15.49
C ARG A 139 -48.07 -4.91 14.35
N GLU A 140 -48.47 -6.18 14.34
CA GLU A 140 -48.11 -7.10 13.26
C GLU A 140 -48.69 -6.69 11.91
N ARG A 141 -49.94 -6.19 11.91
CA ARG A 141 -50.56 -5.64 10.70
C ARG A 141 -49.75 -4.46 10.14
N ALA A 142 -49.29 -3.55 11.01
CA ALA A 142 -48.49 -2.39 10.62
C ALA A 142 -47.11 -2.81 10.06
N TRP A 143 -46.45 -3.79 10.67
CA TRP A 143 -45.18 -4.33 10.17
C TRP A 143 -45.33 -4.99 8.80
N LEU A 144 -46.32 -5.85 8.64
CA LEU A 144 -46.61 -6.49 7.36
C LEU A 144 -46.92 -5.44 6.29
N ASP A 145 -47.74 -4.44 6.60
CA ASP A 145 -48.07 -3.36 5.67
C ASP A 145 -46.84 -2.54 5.25
N ALA A 146 -45.93 -2.27 6.20
CA ALA A 146 -44.67 -1.61 5.90
C ALA A 146 -43.83 -2.45 4.94
N VAL A 147 -43.61 -3.73 5.21
CA VAL A 147 -42.83 -4.62 4.31
C VAL A 147 -43.47 -4.75 2.93
N GLU A 148 -44.79 -4.87 2.83
CA GLU A 148 -45.51 -4.93 1.56
C GLU A 148 -45.19 -3.73 0.65
N SER A 149 -45.01 -2.54 1.24
CA SER A 149 -44.68 -1.32 0.48
C SER A 149 -43.32 -1.39 -0.23
N LEU A 150 -42.39 -2.24 0.22
CA LEU A 150 -41.13 -2.50 -0.49
C LEU A 150 -41.34 -3.22 -1.82
N TYR A 151 -42.48 -3.86 -2.04
CA TYR A 151 -42.69 -4.78 -3.17
C TYR A 151 -43.93 -4.44 -4.02
N ASP A 152 -44.49 -3.26 -3.81
CA ASP A 152 -45.73 -2.79 -4.43
C ASP A 152 -45.53 -2.38 -5.90
N GLY A 153 -46.23 -3.09 -6.79
CA GLY A 153 -46.16 -2.91 -8.24
C GLY A 153 -44.75 -3.01 -8.82
N ASP A 154 -44.62 -2.82 -10.13
CA ASP A 154 -43.32 -2.81 -10.82
C ASP A 154 -42.70 -1.41 -10.86
N THR A 155 -42.81 -0.68 -9.76
CA THR A 155 -42.25 0.67 -9.62
C THR A 155 -40.73 0.65 -9.37
N PRO A 156 -40.00 1.73 -9.73
CA PRO A 156 -38.57 1.83 -9.46
C PRO A 156 -38.23 1.60 -7.98
N LYS A 157 -37.09 0.96 -7.70
CA LYS A 157 -36.64 0.63 -6.33
C LYS A 157 -36.65 1.87 -5.41
N ALA A 158 -36.12 3.00 -5.89
CA ALA A 158 -36.10 4.27 -5.15
C ALA A 158 -37.49 4.70 -4.65
N THR A 159 -38.54 4.53 -5.47
CA THR A 159 -39.92 4.81 -5.09
C THR A 159 -40.38 3.89 -3.96
N ARG A 160 -40.06 2.60 -4.04
CA ARG A 160 -40.43 1.59 -3.04
C ARG A 160 -39.67 1.75 -1.73
N ASP A 161 -38.38 2.07 -1.77
CA ASP A 161 -37.59 2.38 -0.57
C ASP A 161 -38.12 3.63 0.15
N THR A 162 -38.49 4.67 -0.62
CA THR A 162 -39.10 5.89 -0.06
C THR A 162 -40.45 5.58 0.59
N ALA A 163 -41.29 4.76 -0.06
CA ALA A 163 -42.57 4.34 0.49
C ALA A 163 -42.37 3.54 1.79
N PHE A 164 -41.42 2.62 1.80
CA PHE A 164 -41.05 1.83 2.97
C PHE A 164 -40.55 2.69 4.13
N SER A 165 -39.61 3.60 3.88
CA SER A 165 -39.08 4.51 4.89
C SER A 165 -40.19 5.38 5.52
N ARG A 166 -41.13 5.88 4.71
CA ARG A 166 -42.32 6.59 5.23
C ARG A 166 -43.23 5.69 6.08
N SER A 167 -43.38 4.42 5.70
CA SER A 167 -44.15 3.44 6.49
C SER A 167 -43.47 3.14 7.81
N MET A 168 -42.14 2.97 7.82
CA MET A 168 -41.34 2.79 9.03
C MET A 168 -41.38 4.02 9.94
N ALA A 169 -41.36 5.23 9.37
CA ALA A 169 -41.54 6.47 10.12
C ALA A 169 -42.89 6.50 10.86
N ARG A 170 -43.98 6.12 10.20
CA ARG A 170 -45.31 6.02 10.83
C ARG A 170 -45.36 4.95 11.92
N LEU A 171 -44.74 3.80 11.67
CA LEU A 171 -44.68 2.70 12.63
C LEU A 171 -43.91 3.13 13.89
N HIS A 172 -42.74 3.75 13.73
CA HIS A 172 -41.98 4.30 14.85
C HIS A 172 -42.74 5.41 15.60
N ALA A 173 -43.44 6.30 14.89
CA ALA A 173 -44.25 7.34 15.53
C ALA A 173 -45.42 6.78 16.35
N SER A 174 -45.96 5.61 15.98
CA SER A 174 -47.07 4.98 16.70
C SER A 174 -46.66 4.34 18.03
N ASP A 175 -45.40 3.92 18.16
CA ASP A 175 -44.80 3.51 19.44
C ASP A 175 -43.31 3.89 19.48
N PRO A 176 -42.97 5.11 19.94
CA PRO A 176 -41.59 5.58 19.98
C PRO A 176 -40.67 4.78 20.92
N ARG A 177 -41.21 3.90 21.76
CA ARG A 177 -40.46 3.07 22.71
C ARG A 177 -40.09 1.70 22.15
N ASP A 178 -40.61 1.33 20.98
CA ASP A 178 -40.27 0.07 20.32
C ASP A 178 -38.86 0.18 19.70
N PRO A 179 -37.85 -0.50 20.27
CA PRO A 179 -36.47 -0.38 19.81
C PRO A 179 -36.28 -0.97 18.41
N GLU A 180 -37.08 -1.97 18.03
CA GLU A 180 -36.99 -2.65 16.74
C GLU A 180 -37.59 -1.77 15.64
N ALA A 181 -38.74 -1.16 15.90
CA ALA A 181 -39.34 -0.18 14.99
C ALA A 181 -38.40 0.99 14.70
N ALA A 182 -37.81 1.56 15.76
CA ALA A 182 -36.84 2.63 15.66
C ALA A 182 -35.59 2.19 14.85
N THR A 183 -35.05 1.02 15.16
CA THR A 183 -33.83 0.50 14.53
C THR A 183 -34.04 0.20 13.04
N PHE A 184 -35.14 -0.43 12.65
CA PHE A 184 -35.45 -0.65 11.22
C PHE A 184 -35.84 0.65 10.50
N TYR A 185 -36.38 1.64 11.20
CA TYR A 185 -36.57 2.97 10.61
C TYR A 185 -35.22 3.63 10.31
N ALA A 186 -34.26 3.60 11.24
CA ALA A 186 -32.89 4.04 10.99
C ALA A 186 -32.27 3.34 9.77
N LEU A 187 -32.42 2.00 9.66
CA LEU A 187 -31.95 1.26 8.48
C LEU A 187 -32.63 1.72 7.18
N SER A 188 -33.94 1.95 7.20
CA SER A 188 -34.67 2.40 6.01
C SER A 188 -34.22 3.78 5.53
N LEU A 189 -33.78 4.65 6.45
CA LEU A 189 -33.19 5.96 6.11
C LEU A 189 -31.83 5.78 5.45
N LEU A 190 -30.98 4.87 5.95
CA LEU A 190 -29.70 4.54 5.30
C LEU A 190 -29.91 3.97 3.88
N GLY A 191 -31.01 3.24 3.68
CA GLY A 191 -31.45 2.71 2.38
C GLY A 191 -32.00 3.74 1.40
N LEU A 192 -32.26 4.99 1.83
CA LEU A 192 -32.60 6.09 0.93
C LEU A 192 -31.41 6.61 0.14
N ASN A 193 -30.23 6.01 0.29
CA ASN A 193 -29.07 6.37 -0.51
C ASN A 193 -29.38 6.30 -2.02
N GLN A 194 -30.24 5.39 -2.49
CA GLN A 194 -30.68 5.33 -3.89
C GLN A 194 -29.53 5.38 -4.92
N GLY A 195 -28.30 5.02 -4.52
CA GLY A 195 -27.06 5.17 -5.29
C GLY A 195 -25.99 6.06 -4.65
N ASP A 196 -26.35 7.05 -3.84
CA ASP A 196 -25.46 8.04 -3.22
C ASP A 196 -25.86 8.39 -1.77
N ARG A 197 -24.91 8.67 -0.87
CA ARG A 197 -25.22 8.98 0.53
C ARG A 197 -26.04 10.27 0.67
N GLU A 198 -27.19 10.21 1.35
CA GLU A 198 -28.01 11.38 1.70
C GLU A 198 -27.70 11.86 3.12
N ALA A 199 -26.97 12.97 3.25
CA ALA A 199 -26.47 13.45 4.54
C ALA A 199 -27.57 13.65 5.60
N ALA A 200 -28.73 14.19 5.21
CA ALA A 200 -29.86 14.42 6.12
C ALA A 200 -30.45 13.11 6.66
N ALA A 201 -30.66 12.12 5.80
CA ALA A 201 -31.17 10.81 6.19
C ALA A 201 -30.21 10.08 7.13
N TYR A 202 -28.89 10.18 6.89
CA TYR A 202 -27.87 9.57 7.74
C TYR A 202 -27.80 10.23 9.12
N ALA A 203 -27.86 11.56 9.18
CA ALA A 203 -27.91 12.28 10.47
C ALA A 203 -29.17 11.90 11.27
N GLN A 204 -30.31 11.71 10.60
CA GLN A 204 -31.52 11.24 11.26
C GLN A 204 -31.39 9.78 11.73
N ALA A 205 -30.79 8.90 10.92
CA ALA A 205 -30.51 7.51 11.31
C ALA A 205 -29.60 7.44 12.56
N GLU A 206 -28.56 8.27 12.62
CA GLU A 206 -27.70 8.42 13.81
C GLU A 206 -28.52 8.78 15.05
N ALA A 207 -29.34 9.84 14.97
CA ALA A 207 -30.13 10.31 16.10
C ALA A 207 -31.12 9.26 16.64
N ILE A 208 -31.73 8.48 15.74
CA ILE A 208 -32.62 7.38 16.11
C ILE A 208 -31.82 6.25 16.77
N ALA A 209 -30.71 5.84 16.17
CA ALA A 209 -29.85 4.79 16.73
C ALA A 209 -29.34 5.18 18.13
N ASP A 210 -28.93 6.43 18.34
CA ASP A 210 -28.54 6.95 19.65
C ASP A 210 -29.66 6.89 20.68
N THR A 211 -30.90 7.13 20.26
CA THR A 211 -32.06 7.00 21.14
C THR A 211 -32.26 5.56 21.57
N VAL A 212 -32.13 4.60 20.65
CA VAL A 212 -32.19 3.17 20.97
C VAL A 212 -31.05 2.77 21.89
N LEU A 213 -29.81 3.21 21.63
CA LEU A 213 -28.63 2.86 22.44
C LEU A 213 -28.66 3.44 23.86
N ARG A 214 -29.38 4.55 24.09
CA ARG A 214 -29.62 5.02 25.47
C ARG A 214 -30.55 4.09 26.25
N ALA A 215 -31.52 3.46 25.58
CA ALA A 215 -32.48 2.55 26.22
C ALA A 215 -31.97 1.10 26.27
N VAL A 216 -31.31 0.65 25.21
CA VAL A 216 -30.80 -0.71 25.02
C VAL A 216 -29.35 -0.62 24.51
N PRO A 217 -28.36 -0.40 25.39
CA PRO A 217 -26.98 -0.10 24.98
C PRO A 217 -26.30 -1.17 24.13
N ARG A 218 -26.73 -2.44 24.25
CA ARG A 218 -26.15 -3.59 23.55
C ARG A 218 -26.99 -4.07 22.37
N HIS A 219 -27.89 -3.24 21.85
CA HIS A 219 -28.74 -3.60 20.72
C HIS A 219 -27.92 -3.74 19.43
N PRO A 220 -27.83 -4.93 18.81
CA PRO A 220 -26.93 -5.17 17.67
C PRO A 220 -27.28 -4.31 16.45
N GLY A 221 -28.56 -4.20 16.10
CA GLY A 221 -29.00 -3.35 14.99
C GLY A 221 -28.68 -1.86 15.17
N ALA A 222 -28.96 -1.28 16.35
CA ALA A 222 -28.68 0.13 16.60
C ALA A 222 -27.17 0.44 16.62
N LEU A 223 -26.34 -0.45 17.17
CA LEU A 223 -24.88 -0.32 17.12
C LEU A 223 -24.39 -0.33 15.67
N HIS A 224 -24.86 -1.29 14.88
CA HIS A 224 -24.52 -1.44 13.47
C HIS A 224 -24.92 -0.21 12.65
N TYR A 225 -26.17 0.23 12.74
CA TYR A 225 -26.69 1.30 11.90
C TYR A 225 -26.14 2.67 12.31
N LYS A 226 -25.80 2.84 13.59
CA LYS A 226 -25.02 4.00 14.03
C LYS A 226 -23.67 4.07 13.32
N ILE A 227 -22.95 2.95 13.20
CA ILE A 227 -21.65 2.93 12.51
C ILE A 227 -21.81 3.40 11.06
N HIS A 228 -22.75 2.83 10.30
CA HIS A 228 -23.02 3.26 8.92
C HIS A 228 -23.45 4.73 8.82
N ALA A 229 -24.20 5.24 9.81
CA ALA A 229 -24.64 6.62 9.81
C ALA A 229 -23.48 7.62 9.93
N VAL A 230 -22.34 7.20 10.48
CA VAL A 230 -21.20 8.07 10.84
C VAL A 230 -19.84 7.56 10.34
N ASP A 231 -19.78 6.73 9.31
CA ASP A 231 -18.52 6.15 8.80
C ASP A 231 -17.74 7.05 7.82
N ASP A 232 -17.92 8.37 7.92
CA ASP A 232 -17.11 9.36 7.22
C ASP A 232 -16.13 10.07 8.18
N PRO A 233 -14.98 10.58 7.71
CA PRO A 233 -13.96 11.18 8.57
C PRO A 233 -14.47 12.32 9.47
N SER A 234 -15.49 13.08 9.03
CA SER A 234 -16.01 14.22 9.79
C SER A 234 -16.90 13.79 10.97
N SER A 235 -17.49 12.60 10.90
CA SER A 235 -18.46 12.10 11.89
C SER A 235 -17.99 10.86 12.66
N ALA A 236 -17.00 10.12 12.16
CA ALA A 236 -16.52 8.83 12.67
C ALA A 236 -16.22 8.81 14.17
N ARG A 237 -15.71 9.93 14.73
CA ARG A 237 -15.45 10.03 16.17
C ARG A 237 -16.70 9.79 17.02
N ARG A 238 -17.91 10.09 16.53
CA ARG A 238 -19.18 9.82 17.23
C ARG A 238 -19.56 8.33 17.22
N GLY A 239 -19.00 7.55 16.30
CA GLY A 239 -19.23 6.11 16.15
C GLY A 239 -18.31 5.21 16.99
N ILE A 240 -17.21 5.73 17.56
CA ILE A 240 -16.16 4.90 18.17
C ILE A 240 -16.65 4.00 19.31
N ALA A 241 -17.56 4.50 20.15
CA ALA A 241 -18.19 3.70 21.20
C ALA A 241 -19.05 2.56 20.63
N ALA A 242 -19.76 2.81 19.53
CA ALA A 242 -20.57 1.78 18.88
C ALA A 242 -19.70 0.72 18.20
N ALA A 243 -18.63 1.14 17.49
CA ALA A 243 -17.68 0.23 16.85
C ALA A 243 -17.04 -0.74 17.85
N ARG A 244 -16.51 -0.23 18.98
CA ARG A 244 -15.91 -1.07 20.02
C ARG A 244 -16.91 -2.07 20.59
N LEU A 245 -18.12 -1.63 20.91
CA LEU A 245 -19.13 -2.47 21.53
C LEU A 245 -19.73 -3.50 20.55
N TYR A 246 -19.88 -3.16 19.27
CA TYR A 246 -20.52 -4.05 18.31
C TYR A 246 -19.74 -5.35 18.09
N GLY A 247 -18.41 -5.26 17.98
CA GLY A 247 -17.53 -6.42 17.85
C GLY A 247 -17.51 -7.35 19.08
N GLU A 248 -17.96 -6.87 20.24
CA GLU A 248 -18.17 -7.67 21.46
C GLU A 248 -19.60 -8.23 21.56
N VAL A 249 -20.59 -7.50 21.04
CA VAL A 249 -22.00 -7.93 21.06
C VAL A 249 -22.25 -9.06 20.06
N ALA A 250 -21.64 -8.99 18.88
CA ALA A 250 -21.85 -9.95 17.80
C ALA A 250 -20.53 -10.61 17.29
N PRO A 251 -19.70 -11.22 18.16
CA PRO A 251 -18.41 -11.78 17.77
C PRO A 251 -18.48 -12.98 16.82
N ALA A 252 -19.64 -13.63 16.69
CA ALA A 252 -19.85 -14.73 15.75
C ALA A 252 -20.25 -14.24 14.34
N ALA A 253 -20.53 -12.94 14.17
CA ALA A 253 -20.83 -12.35 12.89
C ALA A 253 -19.57 -11.71 12.29
N GLY A 254 -19.02 -12.32 11.24
CA GLY A 254 -17.90 -11.75 10.48
C GLY A 254 -18.17 -10.33 9.99
N HIS A 255 -19.41 -10.06 9.55
CA HIS A 255 -19.84 -8.71 9.15
C HIS A 255 -19.76 -7.72 10.30
N ALA A 256 -20.24 -8.08 11.50
CA ALA A 256 -20.19 -7.20 12.67
C ALA A 256 -18.74 -6.87 13.08
N LEU A 257 -17.84 -7.85 13.01
CA LEU A 257 -16.42 -7.64 13.25
C LEU A 257 -15.80 -6.67 12.23
N HIS A 258 -16.10 -6.87 10.94
CA HIS A 258 -15.66 -5.96 9.88
C HIS A 258 -16.21 -4.54 10.06
N MET A 259 -17.49 -4.40 10.43
CA MET A 259 -18.15 -3.10 10.61
C MET A 259 -17.41 -2.20 11.60
N THR A 260 -16.74 -2.76 12.61
CA THR A 260 -15.91 -1.95 13.52
C THR A 260 -14.84 -1.15 12.76
N SER A 261 -14.27 -1.73 11.69
CA SER A 261 -13.23 -1.09 10.89
C SER A 261 -13.70 0.11 10.07
N HIS A 262 -15.01 0.31 9.86
CA HIS A 262 -15.57 1.51 9.20
C HIS A 262 -15.23 2.79 9.98
N ILE A 263 -15.27 2.73 11.30
CA ILE A 263 -14.89 3.87 12.13
C ILE A 263 -13.36 4.01 12.19
N HIS A 264 -12.65 2.90 12.36
CA HIS A 264 -11.19 2.93 12.50
C HIS A 264 -10.49 3.45 11.24
N ILE A 265 -10.94 3.07 10.05
CA ILE A 265 -10.37 3.56 8.79
C ILE A 265 -10.62 5.06 8.59
N ALA A 266 -11.81 5.54 8.96
CA ALA A 266 -12.18 6.95 8.89
C ALA A 266 -11.44 7.82 9.93
N LEU A 267 -10.78 7.20 10.91
CA LEU A 267 -9.93 7.88 11.89
C LEU A 267 -8.42 7.69 11.63
N GLY A 268 -8.04 6.76 10.75
CA GLY A 268 -6.65 6.37 10.53
C GLY A 268 -6.08 5.47 11.64
N ASP A 269 -6.93 4.76 12.37
CA ASP A 269 -6.55 3.82 13.45
C ASP A 269 -6.13 2.46 12.85
N TRP A 270 -4.95 2.42 12.22
CA TRP A 270 -4.53 1.28 11.37
C TRP A 270 -4.43 -0.07 12.09
N ASP A 271 -4.03 -0.08 13.37
CA ASP A 271 -3.96 -1.30 14.18
C ASP A 271 -5.34 -1.94 14.34
N ASP A 272 -6.36 -1.14 14.65
CA ASP A 272 -7.73 -1.61 14.82
C ASP A 272 -8.37 -2.00 13.49
N VAL A 273 -8.05 -1.31 12.38
CA VAL A 273 -8.46 -1.73 11.02
C VAL A 273 -7.97 -3.14 10.73
N VAL A 274 -6.68 -3.41 10.95
CA VAL A 274 -6.08 -4.73 10.66
C VAL A 274 -6.64 -5.79 11.60
N ALA A 275 -6.74 -5.51 12.91
CA ALA A 275 -7.26 -6.45 13.89
C ALA A 275 -8.73 -6.85 13.61
N ALA A 276 -9.59 -5.87 13.32
CA ALA A 276 -11.00 -6.11 13.01
C ALA A 276 -11.17 -7.00 11.77
N ASN A 277 -10.42 -6.73 10.70
CA ASN A 277 -10.55 -7.47 9.45
C ASN A 277 -9.91 -8.87 9.51
N LEU A 278 -8.84 -9.07 10.28
CA LEU A 278 -8.30 -10.41 10.55
C LEU A 278 -9.31 -11.26 11.34
N ARG A 279 -9.94 -10.69 12.37
CA ARG A 279 -11.00 -11.37 13.14
C ARG A 279 -12.19 -11.72 12.24
N SER A 280 -12.61 -10.79 11.38
CA SER A 280 -13.69 -11.04 10.41
C SER A 280 -13.33 -12.19 9.46
N ALA A 281 -12.15 -12.15 8.83
CA ALA A 281 -11.69 -13.17 7.90
C ALA A 281 -11.60 -14.57 8.54
N ALA A 282 -11.30 -14.65 9.84
CA ALA A 282 -11.26 -15.92 10.57
C ALA A 282 -12.65 -16.59 10.73
N THR A 283 -13.75 -15.82 10.72
CA THR A 283 -15.12 -16.37 10.85
C THR A 283 -15.65 -16.98 9.55
N THR A 284 -15.18 -16.48 8.40
CA THR A 284 -15.56 -16.98 7.06
C THR A 284 -14.32 -17.13 6.19
N PRO A 285 -13.48 -18.15 6.43
CA PRO A 285 -12.28 -18.38 5.65
C PRO A 285 -12.61 -18.48 4.16
N HIS A 286 -11.75 -17.91 3.31
CA HIS A 286 -11.85 -17.96 1.85
C HIS A 286 -13.05 -17.22 1.23
N VAL A 287 -13.71 -16.33 1.98
CA VAL A 287 -14.62 -15.33 1.40
C VAL A 287 -13.87 -14.00 1.32
N PHE A 288 -13.41 -13.66 0.11
CA PHE A 288 -12.71 -12.41 -0.16
C PHE A 288 -13.67 -11.34 -0.65
N GLY A 289 -13.66 -10.19 0.00
CA GLY A 289 -14.52 -9.03 -0.32
C GLY A 289 -13.90 -7.73 0.18
N HIS A 290 -14.72 -6.71 0.42
CA HIS A 290 -14.20 -5.39 0.82
C HIS A 290 -13.43 -5.42 2.14
N GLY A 291 -13.80 -6.28 3.10
CA GLY A 291 -13.04 -6.45 4.34
C GLY A 291 -11.60 -6.91 4.10
N THR A 292 -11.37 -7.78 3.09
CA THR A 292 -10.01 -8.16 2.69
C THR A 292 -9.27 -7.00 2.04
N TRP A 293 -9.95 -6.21 1.21
CA TRP A 293 -9.34 -5.02 0.63
C TRP A 293 -8.89 -4.02 1.71
N TRP A 294 -9.71 -3.82 2.74
CA TRP A 294 -9.40 -2.92 3.85
C TRP A 294 -8.29 -3.47 4.74
N LEU A 295 -8.22 -4.79 4.91
CA LEU A 295 -7.08 -5.46 5.52
C LEU A 295 -5.79 -5.16 4.77
N VAL A 296 -5.76 -5.38 3.45
CA VAL A 296 -4.59 -5.09 2.62
C VAL A 296 -4.22 -3.61 2.71
N TYR A 297 -5.20 -2.71 2.63
CA TYR A 297 -4.99 -1.28 2.80
C TYR A 297 -4.35 -0.93 4.15
N GLY A 298 -4.91 -1.46 5.25
CA GLY A 298 -4.39 -1.24 6.61
C GLY A 298 -2.98 -1.80 6.81
N LEU A 299 -2.68 -2.99 6.28
CA LEU A 299 -1.33 -3.58 6.30
C LEU A 299 -0.32 -2.69 5.58
N LEU A 300 -0.70 -2.12 4.43
CA LEU A 300 0.13 -1.15 3.71
C LEU A 300 0.35 0.12 4.53
N GLN A 301 -0.69 0.62 5.23
CA GLN A 301 -0.55 1.77 6.13
C GLN A 301 0.35 1.48 7.35
N GLN A 302 0.53 0.23 7.76
CA GLN A 302 1.47 -0.21 8.80
C GLN A 302 2.88 -0.52 8.27
N GLY A 303 3.12 -0.41 6.95
CA GLY A 303 4.39 -0.80 6.34
C GLY A 303 4.65 -2.32 6.33
N ARG A 304 3.60 -3.14 6.43
CA ARG A 304 3.63 -4.63 6.37
C ARG A 304 3.39 -5.12 4.94
N LEU A 305 4.32 -4.80 4.05
CA LEU A 305 4.22 -5.05 2.61
C LEU A 305 4.15 -6.54 2.27
N ARG A 306 4.93 -7.40 2.93
CA ARG A 306 4.96 -8.85 2.65
C ARG A 306 3.63 -9.53 2.97
N GLU A 307 3.02 -9.16 4.08
CA GLU A 307 1.72 -9.71 4.48
C GLU A 307 0.59 -9.17 3.59
N ALA A 308 0.61 -7.87 3.28
CA ALA A 308 -0.30 -7.27 2.29
C ALA A 308 -0.20 -8.00 0.93
N ARG A 309 1.02 -8.38 0.54
CA ARG A 309 1.27 -9.14 -0.69
C ARG A 309 0.67 -10.54 -0.63
N ALA A 310 0.85 -11.26 0.48
CA ALA A 310 0.30 -12.60 0.67
C ALA A 310 -1.24 -12.61 0.56
N TRP A 311 -1.92 -11.63 1.15
CA TRP A 311 -3.37 -11.45 1.01
C TRP A 311 -3.77 -11.11 -0.43
N THR A 312 -3.01 -10.23 -1.08
CA THR A 312 -3.22 -9.89 -2.50
C THR A 312 -3.14 -11.12 -3.40
N ASP A 313 -2.12 -11.96 -3.22
CA ASP A 313 -1.95 -13.19 -4.00
C ASP A 313 -3.09 -14.20 -3.71
N SER A 314 -3.58 -14.25 -2.47
CA SER A 314 -4.72 -15.10 -2.08
C SER A 314 -6.02 -14.70 -2.79
N VAL A 315 -6.30 -13.39 -2.88
CA VAL A 315 -7.46 -12.86 -3.62
C VAL A 315 -7.38 -13.24 -5.11
N LEU A 316 -6.20 -13.06 -5.71
CA LEU A 316 -5.98 -13.39 -7.13
C LEU A 316 -6.09 -14.89 -7.40
N LEU A 317 -5.57 -15.73 -6.49
CA LEU A 317 -5.68 -17.18 -6.61
C LEU A 317 -7.15 -17.62 -6.52
N TYR A 318 -7.90 -17.07 -5.57
CA TYR A 318 -9.32 -17.36 -5.41
C TYR A 318 -10.13 -16.94 -6.64
N GLN A 319 -9.87 -15.75 -7.18
CA GLN A 319 -10.53 -15.28 -8.41
C GLN A 319 -10.30 -16.24 -9.59
N ARG A 320 -9.09 -16.78 -9.75
CA ARG A 320 -8.79 -17.79 -10.78
C ARG A 320 -9.54 -19.09 -10.54
N ALA A 321 -9.62 -19.55 -9.29
CA ALA A 321 -10.35 -20.77 -8.94
C ALA A 321 -11.87 -20.64 -9.23
N VAL A 322 -12.46 -19.48 -8.92
CA VAL A 322 -13.85 -19.14 -9.27
C VAL A 322 -14.04 -19.08 -10.79
N ALA A 323 -13.13 -18.44 -11.52
CA ALA A 323 -13.20 -18.35 -12.98
C ALA A 323 -13.07 -19.72 -13.67
N ALA A 324 -12.29 -20.62 -13.10
CA ALA A 324 -12.12 -22.00 -13.57
C ALA A 324 -13.28 -22.94 -13.17
N GLY A 325 -14.27 -22.46 -12.41
CA GLY A 325 -15.37 -23.29 -11.90
C GLY A 325 -14.96 -24.30 -10.83
N VAL A 326 -13.74 -24.16 -10.28
CA VAL A 326 -13.22 -25.03 -9.20
C VAL A 326 -13.88 -24.69 -7.87
N GLN A 327 -14.28 -23.44 -7.68
CA GLN A 327 -15.02 -22.99 -6.49
C GLN A 327 -16.39 -22.40 -6.83
N ALA A 328 -17.36 -22.65 -5.95
CA ALA A 328 -18.71 -22.16 -6.09
C ALA A 328 -18.74 -20.62 -5.99
N ALA A 329 -19.27 -19.98 -7.03
CA ALA A 329 -19.32 -18.53 -7.12
C ALA A 329 -20.50 -17.94 -6.34
N ARG A 330 -20.38 -17.77 -5.01
CA ARG A 330 -21.23 -16.79 -4.32
C ARG A 330 -20.67 -15.40 -4.64
N GLY A 331 -21.41 -14.58 -5.39
CA GLY A 331 -21.01 -13.20 -5.69
C GLY A 331 -19.81 -13.08 -6.62
N ARG A 332 -19.80 -13.77 -7.78
CA ARG A 332 -18.71 -13.72 -8.78
C ARG A 332 -18.26 -12.29 -9.12
N GLU A 333 -19.21 -11.37 -9.21
CA GLU A 333 -18.95 -9.96 -9.50
C GLU A 333 -18.14 -9.29 -8.38
N ASP A 334 -18.47 -9.55 -7.12
CA ASP A 334 -17.76 -9.03 -5.94
C ASP A 334 -16.30 -9.50 -5.91
N VAL A 335 -16.07 -10.78 -6.22
CA VAL A 335 -14.73 -11.36 -6.33
C VAL A 335 -13.92 -10.68 -7.45
N GLY A 336 -14.55 -10.43 -8.60
CA GLY A 336 -13.93 -9.75 -9.72
C GLY A 336 -13.59 -8.29 -9.41
N ILE A 337 -14.46 -7.58 -8.67
CA ILE A 337 -14.22 -6.21 -8.20
C ILE A 337 -12.95 -6.16 -7.33
N HIS A 338 -12.86 -7.03 -6.32
CA HIS A 338 -11.74 -7.00 -5.38
C HIS A 338 -10.43 -7.51 -5.99
N ALA A 339 -10.50 -8.37 -7.01
CA ALA A 339 -9.33 -8.73 -7.82
C ALA A 339 -8.78 -7.57 -8.67
N ILE A 340 -9.51 -6.45 -8.81
CA ILE A 340 -9.02 -5.20 -9.40
C ILE A 340 -8.49 -4.27 -8.29
N LEU A 341 -9.29 -4.00 -7.26
CA LEU A 341 -8.99 -2.99 -6.25
C LEU A 341 -7.79 -3.36 -5.37
N VAL A 342 -7.67 -4.63 -4.98
CA VAL A 342 -6.61 -5.09 -4.07
C VAL A 342 -5.23 -4.98 -4.71
N PRO A 343 -4.96 -5.51 -5.93
CA PRO A 343 -3.67 -5.31 -6.59
C PRO A 343 -3.38 -3.85 -6.91
N ALA A 344 -4.40 -3.07 -7.31
CA ALA A 344 -4.22 -1.64 -7.57
C ALA A 344 -3.74 -0.90 -6.32
N THR A 345 -4.37 -1.18 -5.17
CA THR A 345 -3.98 -0.63 -3.86
C THR A 345 -2.56 -1.01 -3.49
N TYR A 346 -2.22 -2.30 -3.60
CA TYR A 346 -0.86 -2.77 -3.33
C TYR A 346 0.17 -2.05 -4.19
N VAL A 347 -0.03 -2.02 -5.51
CA VAL A 347 0.96 -1.44 -6.43
C VAL A 347 1.14 0.06 -6.21
N MET A 348 0.06 0.79 -5.92
CA MET A 348 0.12 2.24 -5.73
C MET A 348 0.76 2.63 -4.40
N ASP A 349 0.39 1.98 -3.30
CA ASP A 349 0.89 2.30 -1.95
C ASP A 349 2.30 1.77 -1.73
N ALA A 350 2.60 0.56 -2.21
CA ALA A 350 3.94 -0.02 -2.12
C ALA A 350 4.91 0.55 -3.18
N GLU A 351 4.44 1.46 -4.07
CA GLU A 351 5.18 1.94 -5.24
C GLU A 351 5.80 0.80 -6.08
N ALA A 352 5.10 -0.33 -6.19
CA ALA A 352 5.61 -1.58 -6.74
C ALA A 352 5.53 -1.63 -8.29
N TRP A 353 5.90 -0.53 -8.95
CA TRP A 353 5.75 -0.29 -10.39
C TRP A 353 6.53 -1.28 -11.28
N ASP A 354 7.59 -1.88 -10.74
CA ASP A 354 8.49 -2.81 -11.44
C ASP A 354 8.10 -4.29 -11.27
N THR A 355 7.02 -4.56 -10.55
CA THR A 355 6.61 -5.93 -10.23
C THR A 355 5.70 -6.54 -11.32
N PRO A 356 5.59 -7.88 -11.39
CA PRO A 356 4.61 -8.53 -12.26
C PRO A 356 3.17 -8.07 -12.00
N LEU A 357 2.83 -7.69 -10.76
CA LEU A 357 1.50 -7.14 -10.43
C LEU A 357 1.22 -5.84 -11.18
N ALA A 358 2.19 -4.94 -11.30
CA ALA A 358 2.03 -3.68 -12.04
C ALA A 358 1.85 -3.89 -13.57
N HIS A 359 2.16 -5.08 -14.09
CA HIS A 359 1.96 -5.47 -15.48
C HIS A 359 0.69 -6.32 -15.67
N SER A 360 -0.03 -6.63 -14.59
CA SER A 360 -1.22 -7.46 -14.64
C SER A 360 -2.34 -6.76 -15.38
N ARG A 361 -3.15 -7.56 -16.10
CA ARG A 361 -4.40 -7.11 -16.71
C ARG A 361 -5.54 -7.78 -15.98
N PRO A 362 -6.33 -7.04 -15.19
CA PRO A 362 -7.45 -7.62 -14.48
C PRO A 362 -8.46 -8.26 -15.44
N ASP A 363 -9.05 -9.37 -15.04
CA ASP A 363 -10.15 -9.99 -15.77
C ASP A 363 -11.43 -9.19 -15.53
N THR A 364 -11.94 -8.56 -16.58
CA THR A 364 -13.17 -7.77 -16.54
C THR A 364 -14.37 -8.53 -17.12
N ILE A 365 -14.22 -9.83 -17.46
CA ILE A 365 -15.30 -10.63 -18.04
C ILE A 365 -16.43 -10.77 -17.00
N GLY A 366 -17.64 -10.41 -17.42
CA GLY A 366 -18.82 -10.48 -16.56
C GLY A 366 -19.04 -9.27 -15.65
N LEU A 367 -18.06 -8.37 -15.52
CA LEU A 367 -18.24 -7.11 -14.79
C LEU A 367 -19.06 -6.11 -15.61
N ARG A 368 -19.83 -5.26 -14.93
CA ARG A 368 -20.70 -4.24 -15.53
C ARG A 368 -20.55 -2.91 -14.79
N GLY A 369 -20.97 -1.82 -15.42
CA GLY A 369 -20.95 -0.49 -14.83
C GLY A 369 -19.68 0.31 -15.11
N VAL A 370 -19.84 1.63 -15.18
CA VAL A 370 -18.74 2.57 -15.50
C VAL A 370 -17.66 2.57 -14.42
N GLY A 371 -18.04 2.48 -13.13
CA GLY A 371 -17.12 2.58 -12.00
C GLY A 371 -16.02 1.53 -12.03
N ILE A 372 -16.37 0.25 -11.89
CA ILE A 372 -15.36 -0.82 -11.79
C ILE A 372 -14.53 -1.00 -13.08
N LEU A 373 -15.16 -0.86 -14.25
CA LEU A 373 -14.43 -0.95 -15.52
C LEU A 373 -13.42 0.19 -15.68
N SER A 374 -13.75 1.39 -15.16
CA SER A 374 -12.82 2.52 -15.14
C SER A 374 -11.68 2.29 -14.15
N HIS A 375 -11.91 1.66 -13.00
CA HIS A 375 -10.83 1.29 -12.07
C HIS A 375 -9.81 0.34 -12.72
N ALA A 376 -10.28 -0.65 -13.50
CA ALA A 376 -9.41 -1.58 -14.21
C ALA A 376 -8.57 -0.86 -15.29
N ASP A 377 -9.23 -0.06 -16.14
CA ASP A 377 -8.55 0.71 -17.19
C ASP A 377 -7.55 1.73 -16.57
N PHE A 378 -7.97 2.42 -15.50
CA PHE A 378 -7.12 3.36 -14.75
C PHE A 378 -5.91 2.68 -14.12
N PHE A 379 -6.07 1.56 -13.42
CA PHE A 379 -4.95 0.86 -12.79
C PHE A 379 -3.87 0.50 -13.83
N VAL A 380 -4.27 -0.12 -14.94
CA VAL A 380 -3.35 -0.50 -16.02
C VAL A 380 -2.67 0.72 -16.64
N GLY A 381 -3.46 1.75 -16.97
CA GLY A 381 -2.97 2.97 -17.60
C GLY A 381 -2.04 3.77 -16.69
N TYR A 382 -2.42 3.94 -15.42
CA TYR A 382 -1.68 4.69 -14.43
C TYR A 382 -0.34 4.03 -14.12
N ALA A 383 -0.33 2.69 -13.92
CA ALA A 383 0.92 1.95 -13.76
C ALA A 383 1.82 2.11 -14.99
N ALA A 384 1.28 1.98 -16.20
CA ALA A 384 2.05 2.17 -17.44
C ALA A 384 2.59 3.60 -17.58
N ALA A 385 1.80 4.62 -17.29
CA ALA A 385 2.24 6.02 -17.33
C ALA A 385 3.35 6.30 -16.30
N ARG A 386 3.22 5.76 -15.08
CA ARG A 386 4.25 5.86 -14.04
C ARG A 386 5.55 5.19 -14.48
N ARG A 387 5.48 4.04 -15.16
CA ARG A 387 6.67 3.38 -15.73
C ARG A 387 7.28 4.19 -16.87
N ALA A 388 6.47 4.69 -17.80
CA ALA A 388 6.91 5.50 -18.94
C ALA A 388 7.59 6.81 -18.51
N GLY A 389 7.11 7.45 -17.45
CA GLY A 389 7.68 8.66 -16.88
C GLY A 389 9.00 8.47 -16.13
N ARG A 390 9.49 7.23 -15.97
CA ARG A 390 10.80 6.96 -15.37
C ARG A 390 11.87 7.00 -16.46
N LEU A 391 12.65 8.08 -16.43
CA LEU A 391 13.71 8.35 -17.42
C LEU A 391 14.95 7.45 -17.26
N ALA A 392 15.13 6.83 -16.10
CA ALA A 392 16.38 6.21 -15.66
C ALA A 392 16.38 4.67 -15.57
N ASP A 393 15.21 4.01 -15.66
CA ASP A 393 15.10 2.59 -15.27
C ASP A 393 14.41 1.69 -16.33
N VAL A 394 14.12 2.19 -17.54
CA VAL A 394 13.34 1.43 -18.54
C VAL A 394 14.00 1.56 -19.92
N ALA A 395 14.34 0.42 -20.52
CA ALA A 395 14.85 0.36 -21.90
C ALA A 395 13.95 1.19 -22.84
N GLY A 396 14.55 1.95 -23.77
CA GLY A 396 13.81 2.90 -24.62
C GLY A 396 12.59 2.30 -25.35
N GLY A 397 12.68 1.02 -25.77
CA GLY A 397 11.57 0.28 -26.37
C GLY A 397 10.41 0.00 -25.40
N SER A 398 10.71 -0.33 -24.15
CA SER A 398 9.71 -0.58 -23.10
C SER A 398 8.99 0.70 -22.69
N ARG A 399 9.66 1.86 -22.68
CA ARG A 399 9.00 3.16 -22.42
C ARG A 399 7.96 3.51 -23.48
N ARG A 400 8.27 3.30 -24.75
CA ARG A 400 7.33 3.55 -25.85
C ARG A 400 6.11 2.63 -25.73
N ALA A 401 6.33 1.35 -25.41
CA ALA A 401 5.25 0.39 -25.19
C ALA A 401 4.36 0.79 -24.00
N ASP A 402 4.95 1.19 -22.88
CA ASP A 402 4.21 1.66 -21.70
C ASP A 402 3.42 2.94 -21.99
N ARG A 403 4.00 3.88 -22.76
CA ARG A 403 3.29 5.09 -23.18
C ARG A 403 2.09 4.76 -24.07
N LEU A 404 2.27 3.88 -25.07
CA LEU A 404 1.17 3.42 -25.93
C LEU A 404 0.08 2.70 -25.14
N LEU A 405 0.46 1.92 -24.12
CA LEU A 405 -0.49 1.28 -23.22
C LEU A 405 -1.28 2.30 -22.41
N ALA A 406 -0.61 3.31 -21.84
CA ALA A 406 -1.26 4.41 -21.13
C ALA A 406 -2.22 5.19 -22.04
N ASP A 407 -1.80 5.54 -23.26
CA ASP A 407 -2.63 6.20 -24.28
C ASP A 407 -3.88 5.37 -24.60
N SER A 408 -3.71 4.05 -24.78
CA SER A 408 -4.82 3.13 -25.05
C SER A 408 -5.82 3.05 -23.90
N MET A 409 -5.34 3.00 -22.65
CA MET A 409 -6.22 2.97 -21.48
C MET A 409 -6.94 4.31 -21.28
N LEU A 410 -6.26 5.42 -21.53
CA LEU A 410 -6.88 6.74 -21.51
C LEU A 410 -8.01 6.85 -22.55
N ALA A 411 -7.77 6.38 -23.77
CA ALA A 411 -8.80 6.37 -24.82
C ALA A 411 -10.02 5.51 -24.43
N ARG A 412 -9.79 4.35 -23.80
CA ARG A 412 -10.88 3.50 -23.28
C ARG A 412 -11.68 4.18 -22.19
N LEU A 413 -11.03 4.83 -21.22
CA LEU A 413 -11.70 5.62 -20.18
C LEU A 413 -12.57 6.72 -20.80
N ALA A 414 -12.00 7.53 -21.69
CA ALA A 414 -12.71 8.62 -22.35
C ALA A 414 -13.93 8.12 -23.16
N ALA A 415 -13.78 7.02 -23.90
CA ALA A 415 -14.88 6.42 -24.67
C ALA A 415 -16.01 5.93 -23.74
N ARG A 416 -15.66 5.32 -22.61
CA ARG A 416 -16.63 4.81 -21.63
C ARG A 416 -17.39 5.95 -20.95
N ILE A 417 -16.70 7.00 -20.53
CA ILE A 417 -17.29 8.21 -19.95
C ILE A 417 -18.27 8.83 -20.96
N THR A 418 -17.84 8.98 -22.21
CA THR A 418 -18.68 9.54 -23.29
C THR A 418 -19.95 8.71 -23.52
N ALA A 419 -19.82 7.39 -23.63
CA ALA A 419 -20.97 6.50 -23.81
C ALA A 419 -21.93 6.55 -22.61
N THR A 420 -21.40 6.61 -21.40
CA THR A 420 -22.20 6.67 -20.16
C THR A 420 -22.96 7.99 -20.05
N ARG A 421 -22.33 9.11 -20.40
CA ARG A 421 -22.99 10.43 -20.48
C ARG A 421 -24.09 10.45 -21.53
N ALA A 422 -23.84 9.87 -22.70
CA ALA A 422 -24.83 9.79 -23.78
C ALA A 422 -26.05 8.94 -23.37
N ALA A 423 -25.87 7.96 -22.50
CA ALA A 423 -26.95 7.17 -21.91
C ALA A 423 -27.75 7.93 -20.82
N GLY A 424 -27.41 9.18 -20.52
CA GLY A 424 -28.12 10.03 -19.54
C GLY A 424 -27.84 9.68 -18.08
N ALA A 425 -26.87 8.80 -17.80
CA ALA A 425 -26.54 8.41 -16.44
C ALA A 425 -25.83 9.57 -15.70
N ARG A 426 -26.34 9.91 -14.52
CA ARG A 426 -25.68 10.78 -13.53
C ARG A 426 -25.48 9.95 -12.27
N SER A 427 -24.23 9.71 -11.89
CA SER A 427 -23.86 8.94 -10.70
C SER A 427 -22.48 9.33 -10.22
N SER A 428 -22.18 9.15 -8.93
CA SER A 428 -20.83 9.35 -8.39
C SER A 428 -19.79 8.50 -9.13
N ALA A 429 -20.14 7.28 -9.52
CA ALA A 429 -19.27 6.40 -10.30
C ALA A 429 -18.81 6.98 -11.66
N LEU A 430 -19.66 7.81 -12.31
CA LEU A 430 -19.26 8.54 -13.51
C LEU A 430 -18.28 9.67 -13.16
N GLY A 431 -18.56 10.41 -12.07
CA GLY A 431 -17.66 11.46 -11.57
C GLY A 431 -16.28 10.91 -11.20
N GLU A 432 -16.21 9.76 -10.53
CA GLU A 432 -14.96 9.06 -10.20
C GLU A 432 -14.19 8.62 -11.45
N ALA A 433 -14.90 8.12 -12.48
CA ALA A 433 -14.29 7.76 -13.75
C ALA A 433 -13.64 8.97 -14.45
N GLU A 434 -14.28 10.13 -14.40
CA GLU A 434 -13.75 11.39 -14.92
C GLU A 434 -12.54 11.89 -14.12
N VAL A 435 -12.51 11.69 -12.81
CA VAL A 435 -11.34 11.98 -11.96
C VAL A 435 -10.18 11.06 -12.33
N MET A 436 -10.42 9.75 -12.47
CA MET A 436 -9.41 8.78 -12.90
C MET A 436 -8.83 9.11 -14.29
N GLU A 437 -9.68 9.54 -15.23
CA GLU A 437 -9.26 10.01 -16.55
C GLU A 437 -8.31 11.21 -16.46
N GLN A 438 -8.65 12.21 -15.63
CA GLN A 438 -7.82 13.39 -15.39
C GLN A 438 -6.49 13.02 -14.72
N MET A 439 -6.51 12.10 -13.75
CA MET A 439 -5.30 11.62 -13.10
C MET A 439 -4.37 10.89 -14.07
N LEU A 440 -4.91 10.06 -14.96
CA LEU A 440 -4.10 9.40 -15.98
C LEU A 440 -3.49 10.41 -16.97
N ARG A 441 -4.26 11.42 -17.39
CA ARG A 441 -3.71 12.54 -18.19
C ARG A 441 -2.59 13.27 -17.48
N ALA A 442 -2.72 13.51 -16.18
CA ALA A 442 -1.69 14.19 -15.39
C ALA A 442 -0.38 13.37 -15.37
N GLU A 443 -0.45 12.04 -15.21
CA GLU A 443 0.75 11.20 -15.32
C GLU A 443 1.38 11.23 -16.71
N MET A 444 0.57 11.30 -17.76
CA MET A 444 1.07 11.44 -19.13
C MET A 444 1.73 12.80 -19.40
N GLU A 445 1.23 13.87 -18.77
CA GLU A 445 1.86 15.19 -18.78
C GLU A 445 3.22 15.15 -18.07
N VAL A 446 3.31 14.50 -16.90
CA VAL A 446 4.58 14.25 -16.21
C VAL A 446 5.55 13.46 -17.10
N ALA A 447 5.09 12.38 -17.73
CA ALA A 447 5.90 11.58 -18.65
C ALA A 447 6.36 12.39 -19.88
N SER A 448 5.60 13.42 -20.26
CA SER A 448 5.92 14.34 -21.35
C SER A 448 6.69 15.58 -20.90
N GLN A 449 7.21 15.62 -19.66
CA GLN A 449 7.97 16.74 -19.09
C GLN A 449 7.16 18.05 -18.90
N HIS A 450 5.87 17.94 -18.59
CA HIS A 450 4.99 19.07 -18.26
C HIS A 450 4.41 18.98 -16.83
N PRO A 451 5.24 18.97 -15.78
CA PRO A 451 4.80 18.71 -14.42
C PRO A 451 3.91 19.80 -13.81
N ASP A 452 4.04 21.08 -14.19
CA ASP A 452 3.16 22.15 -13.69
C ASP A 452 1.72 22.04 -14.21
N SER A 453 1.56 21.66 -15.48
CA SER A 453 0.26 21.34 -16.07
C SER A 453 -0.38 20.16 -15.33
N ALA A 454 0.41 19.13 -15.02
CA ALA A 454 -0.04 17.97 -14.26
C ALA A 454 -0.53 18.36 -12.85
N VAL A 455 0.18 19.23 -12.13
CA VAL A 455 -0.26 19.74 -10.82
C VAL A 455 -1.60 20.47 -10.93
N THR A 456 -1.77 21.33 -11.95
CA THR A 456 -3.01 22.06 -12.18
C THR A 456 -4.18 21.09 -12.44
N ARG A 457 -3.94 20.06 -13.25
CA ARG A 457 -4.94 19.02 -13.54
C ARG A 457 -5.29 18.19 -12.30
N LEU A 458 -4.31 17.82 -11.48
CA LEU A 458 -4.55 17.07 -10.24
C LEU A 458 -5.38 17.87 -9.23
N ARG A 459 -5.16 19.19 -9.14
CA ARG A 459 -5.99 20.09 -8.30
C ARG A 459 -7.43 20.15 -8.79
N ALA A 460 -7.65 20.22 -10.11
CA ALA A 460 -8.99 20.19 -10.69
C ALA A 460 -9.69 18.83 -10.44
N ALA A 461 -8.96 17.72 -10.63
CA ALA A 461 -9.44 16.39 -10.34
C ALA A 461 -9.79 16.21 -8.85
N ALA A 462 -8.97 16.78 -7.95
CA ALA A 462 -9.26 16.78 -6.52
C ALA A 462 -10.55 17.55 -6.18
N ALA A 463 -10.71 18.77 -6.70
CA ALA A 463 -11.91 19.57 -6.46
C ALA A 463 -13.17 18.88 -6.98
N GLN A 464 -13.08 18.18 -8.12
CA GLN A 464 -14.18 17.37 -8.64
C GLN A 464 -14.50 16.18 -7.73
N LEU A 465 -13.49 15.45 -7.26
CA LEU A 465 -13.68 14.32 -6.33
C LEU A 465 -14.30 14.78 -5.01
N GLU A 466 -13.85 15.91 -4.47
CA GLU A 466 -14.33 16.51 -3.22
C GLU A 466 -15.78 17.02 -3.31
N ALA A 467 -16.28 17.26 -4.52
CA ALA A 467 -17.68 17.63 -4.76
C ALA A 467 -18.62 16.43 -4.85
N LEU A 468 -18.09 15.20 -4.93
CA LEU A 468 -18.91 13.99 -4.92
C LEU A 468 -19.30 13.61 -3.48
N PRO A 469 -20.46 12.95 -3.28
CA PRO A 469 -20.79 12.30 -2.01
C PRO A 469 -19.66 11.38 -1.54
N PHE A 470 -19.27 11.53 -0.27
CA PHE A 470 -18.21 10.71 0.31
C PHE A 470 -18.63 9.23 0.40
N ALA A 471 -17.79 8.35 -0.15
CA ALA A 471 -17.87 6.91 0.03
C ALA A 471 -16.99 6.47 1.21
N PHE A 472 -17.49 5.53 2.01
CA PHE A 472 -16.75 4.98 3.16
C PHE A 472 -15.58 4.08 2.71
N GLY A 473 -14.63 3.85 3.63
CA GLY A 473 -13.50 2.94 3.42
C GLY A 473 -12.24 3.62 2.87
N PRO A 474 -11.32 2.84 2.23
CA PRO A 474 -10.17 3.40 1.54
C PRO A 474 -10.60 4.36 0.42
N PRO A 475 -9.72 5.29 0.01
CA PRO A 475 -10.00 6.19 -1.12
C PRO A 475 -10.44 5.41 -2.37
N THR A 476 -11.58 5.79 -2.96
CA THR A 476 -12.12 5.12 -4.15
C THR A 476 -11.17 5.27 -5.34
N VAL A 477 -10.65 6.48 -5.55
CA VAL A 477 -9.48 6.68 -6.41
C VAL A 477 -8.22 6.34 -5.61
N VAL A 478 -7.78 5.09 -5.76
CA VAL A 478 -6.73 4.42 -4.96
C VAL A 478 -5.51 5.31 -4.66
N LYS A 479 -5.03 6.10 -5.63
CA LYS A 479 -4.08 7.18 -5.38
C LYS A 479 -4.86 8.50 -5.28
N PRO A 480 -4.97 9.15 -4.10
CA PRO A 480 -5.68 10.41 -3.99
C PRO A 480 -5.05 11.51 -4.85
N PRO A 481 -5.84 12.33 -5.59
CA PRO A 481 -5.30 13.39 -6.45
C PRO A 481 -4.47 14.44 -5.68
N ARG A 482 -4.90 14.82 -4.47
CA ARG A 482 -4.19 15.75 -3.58
C ARG A 482 -2.83 15.23 -3.17
N GLU A 483 -2.76 13.98 -2.70
CA GLU A 483 -1.51 13.31 -2.35
C GLU A 483 -0.56 13.26 -3.55
N ARG A 484 -1.09 12.96 -4.75
CA ARG A 484 -0.27 12.94 -5.96
C ARG A 484 0.24 14.33 -6.36
N ALA A 485 -0.58 15.37 -6.20
CA ALA A 485 -0.16 16.75 -6.43
C ALA A 485 0.97 17.16 -5.47
N ALA A 486 0.85 16.81 -4.18
CA ALA A 486 1.89 17.06 -3.18
C ALA A 486 3.22 16.38 -3.53
N GLU A 487 3.17 15.14 -4.00
CA GLU A 487 4.35 14.41 -4.45
C GLU A 487 5.07 15.12 -5.61
N LEU A 488 4.33 15.62 -6.61
CA LEU A 488 4.90 16.39 -7.72
C LEU A 488 5.45 17.75 -7.25
N LEU A 489 4.72 18.45 -6.39
CA LEU A 489 5.15 19.73 -5.84
C LEU A 489 6.47 19.61 -5.07
N LEU A 490 6.68 18.52 -4.33
CA LEU A 490 7.97 18.27 -3.69
C LEU A 490 9.11 18.04 -4.70
N ARG A 491 8.84 17.30 -5.79
CA ARG A 491 9.83 17.14 -6.88
C ARG A 491 10.15 18.46 -7.58
N LEU A 492 9.19 19.39 -7.62
CA LEU A 492 9.34 20.74 -8.17
C LEU A 492 9.92 21.74 -7.15
N ASN A 493 10.36 21.28 -5.97
CA ASN A 493 10.87 22.14 -4.89
C ASN A 493 9.87 23.21 -4.42
N ARG A 494 8.57 22.85 -4.37
CA ARG A 494 7.45 23.68 -3.90
C ARG A 494 6.81 23.09 -2.61
N PRO A 495 7.58 22.94 -1.51
CA PRO A 495 7.13 22.20 -0.32
C PRO A 495 5.99 22.88 0.46
N ALA A 496 5.88 24.21 0.42
CA ALA A 496 4.77 24.92 1.08
C ALA A 496 3.42 24.58 0.43
N GLU A 497 3.37 24.55 -0.90
CA GLU A 497 2.17 24.13 -1.62
C GLU A 497 1.88 22.65 -1.43
N ALA A 498 2.92 21.81 -1.34
CA ALA A 498 2.74 20.39 -1.04
C ALA A 498 2.04 20.19 0.31
N LEU A 499 2.40 20.97 1.35
CA LEU A 499 1.70 20.92 2.64
C LEU A 499 0.23 21.30 2.52
N THR A 500 -0.09 22.34 1.76
CA THR A 500 -1.49 22.72 1.51
C THR A 500 -2.30 21.57 0.90
N GLU A 501 -1.75 20.88 -0.10
CA GLU A 501 -2.42 19.72 -0.71
C GLU A 501 -2.58 18.56 0.29
N LEU A 502 -1.58 18.31 1.14
CA LEU A 502 -1.62 17.24 2.15
C LEU A 502 -2.65 17.52 3.25
N ASP A 503 -2.78 18.77 3.69
CA ASP A 503 -3.79 19.19 4.67
C ASP A 503 -5.22 19.03 4.13
N LEU A 504 -5.40 19.25 2.81
CA LEU A 504 -6.67 18.96 2.14
C LEU A 504 -6.91 17.46 2.01
N SER A 505 -5.88 16.68 1.64
CA SER A 505 -5.96 15.22 1.51
C SER A 505 -6.36 14.54 2.81
N GLU A 506 -5.91 15.05 3.96
CA GLU A 506 -6.17 14.43 5.27
C GLU A 506 -7.65 14.52 5.69
N ARG A 507 -8.43 15.40 5.08
CA ARG A 507 -9.88 15.54 5.36
C ARG A 507 -10.69 14.33 4.89
N THR A 508 -10.21 13.63 3.86
CA THR A 508 -10.88 12.47 3.26
C THR A 508 -10.07 11.19 3.39
N ALA A 509 -8.76 11.28 3.63
CA ALA A 509 -7.85 10.16 3.86
C ALA A 509 -6.93 10.43 5.06
N PRO A 510 -7.47 10.41 6.29
CA PRO A 510 -6.71 10.78 7.49
C PRO A 510 -5.55 9.82 7.76
N LEU A 511 -4.41 10.37 8.22
CA LEU A 511 -3.23 9.62 8.68
C LEU A 511 -2.66 8.56 7.70
N ARG A 512 -2.96 8.68 6.41
CA ARG A 512 -2.42 7.81 5.37
C ARG A 512 -0.90 7.89 5.33
N ALA A 513 -0.22 6.75 5.38
CA ALA A 513 1.22 6.69 5.67
C ALA A 513 2.07 7.38 4.61
N THR A 514 1.74 7.20 3.32
CA THR A 514 2.41 7.89 2.21
C THR A 514 2.26 9.40 2.28
N ALA A 515 1.07 9.91 2.62
CA ALA A 515 0.82 11.34 2.80
C ALA A 515 1.61 11.91 3.99
N GLN A 516 1.69 11.19 5.11
CA GLN A 516 2.50 11.62 6.27
C GLN A 516 4.00 11.61 5.97
N LEU A 517 4.51 10.65 5.18
CA LEU A 517 5.90 10.66 4.70
C LEU A 517 6.18 11.92 3.86
N LEU A 518 5.30 12.23 2.89
CA LEU A 518 5.42 13.45 2.08
C LEU A 518 5.34 14.71 2.94
N ARG A 519 4.47 14.73 3.95
CA ARG A 519 4.36 15.85 4.91
C ARG A 519 5.66 16.06 5.66
N ALA A 520 6.26 14.99 6.18
CA ALA A 520 7.53 15.08 6.90
C ALA A 520 8.66 15.60 6.00
N ARG A 521 8.76 15.12 4.76
CA ARG A 521 9.70 15.61 3.74
C ARG A 521 9.48 17.09 3.38
N ALA A 522 8.23 17.51 3.27
CA ALA A 522 7.87 18.91 3.00
C ALA A 522 8.27 19.83 4.16
N LEU A 523 7.95 19.42 5.39
CA LEU A 523 8.34 20.13 6.62
C LEU A 523 9.86 20.25 6.74
N LEU A 524 10.60 19.18 6.45
CA LEU A 524 12.06 19.21 6.40
C LEU A 524 12.59 20.20 5.36
N SER A 525 12.01 20.22 4.16
CA SER A 525 12.40 21.16 3.10
C SER A 525 12.13 22.62 3.50
N LEU A 526 11.13 22.86 4.35
CA LEU A 526 10.81 24.16 4.94
C LEU A 526 11.56 24.45 6.24
N ARG A 527 12.46 23.56 6.68
CA ARG A 527 13.19 23.63 7.96
C ARG A 527 12.30 23.63 9.21
N ARG A 528 11.08 23.08 9.12
CA ARG A 528 10.13 22.88 10.23
C ARG A 528 10.40 21.55 10.93
N ASN A 529 11.60 21.41 11.49
CA ASN A 529 12.12 20.12 11.93
C ASN A 529 11.34 19.52 13.11
N ASP A 530 10.96 20.31 14.11
CA ASP A 530 10.21 19.76 15.25
C ASP A 530 8.84 19.20 14.83
N GLU A 531 8.22 19.82 13.82
CA GLU A 531 6.98 19.32 13.23
C GLU A 531 7.22 18.03 12.43
N ALA A 532 8.27 18.00 11.60
CA ALA A 532 8.65 16.78 10.89
C ALA A 532 8.95 15.64 11.87
N ARG A 533 9.60 15.91 13.01
CA ARG A 533 9.95 14.91 14.04
C ARG A 533 8.69 14.32 14.65
N ARG A 534 7.68 15.15 14.92
CA ARG A 534 6.37 14.70 15.41
C ARG A 534 5.67 13.80 14.39
N VAL A 535 5.68 14.17 13.10
CA VAL A 535 5.08 13.34 12.04
C VAL A 535 5.80 12.00 11.91
N TYR A 536 7.14 11.99 11.88
CA TYR A 536 7.91 10.74 11.84
C TYR A 536 7.72 9.89 13.09
N THR A 537 7.59 10.50 14.27
CA THR A 537 7.31 9.77 15.51
C THR A 537 5.95 9.09 15.47
N ALA A 538 4.92 9.79 14.98
CA ALA A 538 3.59 9.21 14.79
C ALA A 538 3.61 8.06 13.76
N LEU A 539 4.29 8.24 12.63
CA LEU A 539 4.49 7.20 11.62
C LEU A 539 5.20 5.98 12.20
N ALA A 540 6.33 6.18 12.89
CA ALA A 540 7.10 5.10 13.51
C ALA A 540 6.28 4.34 14.57
N THR A 541 5.38 5.04 15.26
CA THR A 541 4.46 4.42 16.22
C THR A 541 3.49 3.52 15.48
N SER A 542 2.90 3.96 14.36
CA SER A 542 2.02 3.12 13.53
C SER A 542 2.75 2.01 12.78
N TRP A 543 4.04 2.18 12.50
CA TRP A 543 4.90 1.24 11.77
C TRP A 543 5.70 0.34 12.72
N HIS A 544 5.22 0.15 13.95
CA HIS A 544 5.88 -0.69 14.96
C HIS A 544 6.11 -2.14 14.48
N ALA A 545 5.23 -2.63 13.61
CA ALA A 545 5.30 -3.95 12.98
C ALA A 545 5.69 -3.92 11.49
N SER A 546 6.27 -2.82 10.99
CA SER A 546 6.69 -2.71 9.59
C SER A 546 7.76 -3.74 9.24
N ASP A 547 7.73 -4.22 8.00
CA ASP A 547 8.76 -5.08 7.45
C ASP A 547 10.15 -4.46 7.57
N VAL A 548 11.12 -5.24 8.03
CA VAL A 548 12.50 -4.79 8.27
C VAL A 548 13.20 -4.29 7.00
N ASP A 549 12.77 -4.76 5.83
CA ASP A 549 13.25 -4.39 4.51
C ASP A 549 12.38 -3.33 3.81
N SER A 550 11.41 -2.73 4.51
CA SER A 550 10.62 -1.62 4.00
C SER A 550 11.53 -0.48 3.53
N PRO A 551 11.37 0.02 2.28
CA PRO A 551 12.26 1.01 1.71
C PRO A 551 12.19 2.38 2.41
N TRP A 552 11.13 2.64 3.18
CA TRP A 552 10.93 3.91 3.89
C TRP A 552 11.18 3.82 5.39
N LEU A 553 11.26 2.62 5.96
CA LEU A 553 11.50 2.43 7.40
C LEU A 553 12.79 3.10 7.88
N PRO A 554 13.90 3.10 7.12
CA PRO A 554 15.10 3.86 7.51
C PRO A 554 14.85 5.36 7.66
N GLU A 555 14.12 5.96 6.72
CA GLU A 555 13.77 7.38 6.77
C GLU A 555 12.90 7.69 8.00
N VAL A 556 11.90 6.85 8.28
CA VAL A 556 11.01 7.02 9.43
C VAL A 556 11.78 6.92 10.75
N ARG A 557 12.70 5.95 10.87
CA ARG A 557 13.55 5.77 12.06
C ARG A 557 14.46 6.97 12.30
N TRP A 558 15.17 7.41 11.26
CA TRP A 558 16.00 8.61 11.30
C TRP A 558 15.19 9.84 11.72
N GLY A 559 14.03 10.03 11.08
CA GLY A 559 13.15 11.15 11.33
C GLY A 559 12.57 11.20 12.77
N ARG A 560 12.38 10.04 13.41
CA ARG A 560 11.91 9.91 14.80
C ARG A 560 13.00 10.23 15.82
N GLY A 561 14.14 9.55 15.72
CA GLY A 561 15.15 9.51 16.79
C GLY A 561 16.13 10.67 16.76
N ASP A 562 16.48 11.14 15.56
CA ASP A 562 17.80 11.74 15.34
C ASP A 562 17.81 12.92 14.40
N MET A 563 16.64 13.49 14.16
CA MET A 563 16.63 14.87 13.74
C MET A 563 17.22 15.69 14.88
N PRO A 564 18.37 16.36 14.72
CA PRO A 564 19.05 17.02 15.83
C PRO A 564 18.15 18.07 16.49
N ASP A 565 17.87 17.92 17.79
CA ASP A 565 17.16 18.90 18.61
C ASP A 565 18.14 20.02 18.97
N VAL A 566 17.95 21.21 18.41
CA VAL A 566 18.85 22.33 18.71
C VAL A 566 18.02 23.54 19.02
N GLY A 567 17.99 23.83 20.33
CA GLY A 567 17.23 24.90 20.95
C GLY A 567 17.51 26.30 20.42
N ARG A 568 16.66 27.21 20.88
CA ARG A 568 16.57 28.62 20.51
C ARG A 568 17.90 29.36 20.75
N GLY A 569 18.68 29.61 19.70
CA GLY A 569 19.79 30.58 19.76
C GLY A 569 20.82 30.45 18.63
N GLY A 570 20.75 31.33 17.62
CA GLY A 570 21.75 31.47 16.54
C GLY A 570 21.40 30.70 15.25
N SER A 571 21.77 31.22 14.07
CA SER A 571 21.27 30.79 12.74
C SER A 571 21.77 29.43 12.23
N ALA A 572 21.76 28.41 13.09
CA ALA A 572 21.88 26.99 12.75
C ALA A 572 20.80 26.50 11.78
N ALA A 573 19.73 27.27 11.57
CA ALA A 573 18.72 27.02 10.56
C ALA A 573 19.34 26.93 9.16
N ALA A 574 20.31 27.78 8.79
CA ALA A 574 20.93 27.81 7.45
C ALA A 574 21.78 26.57 7.13
N ALA A 575 22.41 25.96 8.15
CA ALA A 575 23.31 24.82 8.01
C ALA A 575 22.62 23.47 7.74
N ARG A 576 21.28 23.40 7.81
CA ARG A 576 20.52 22.13 7.84
C ARG A 576 19.53 21.87 6.71
N SER A 577 19.42 22.76 5.72
CA SER A 577 18.73 22.37 4.48
C SER A 577 19.75 21.80 3.51
N ALA A 578 19.41 20.68 2.90
CA ALA A 578 20.18 20.15 1.78
C ALA A 578 19.67 20.77 0.47
N ILE A 579 20.59 21.25 -0.36
CA ILE A 579 20.32 21.47 -1.78
C ILE A 579 20.57 20.13 -2.47
N VAL A 580 19.59 19.70 -3.27
CA VAL A 580 19.62 18.42 -3.98
C VAL A 580 19.75 18.70 -5.47
N ASP A 581 20.85 18.22 -6.05
CA ASP A 581 21.20 18.48 -7.45
C ASP A 581 21.41 17.15 -8.19
N THR A 582 20.92 17.05 -9.44
CA THR A 582 21.38 16.00 -10.36
C THR A 582 22.67 16.48 -11.01
N VAL A 583 23.76 15.74 -10.80
CA VAL A 583 25.09 16.07 -11.27
C VAL A 583 25.43 15.23 -12.50
N THR A 584 25.97 15.89 -13.53
CA THR A 584 26.51 15.23 -14.74
C THR A 584 28.03 15.30 -14.72
N TYR A 585 28.70 14.20 -15.03
CA TYR A 585 30.15 14.07 -15.08
C TYR A 585 30.60 13.17 -16.25
N SER A 586 31.82 13.37 -16.76
CA SER A 586 32.33 12.61 -17.91
C SER A 586 33.23 11.46 -17.47
N SER A 587 33.02 10.26 -18.04
CA SER A 587 33.89 9.10 -17.87
C SER A 587 34.30 8.57 -19.25
N GLY A 588 35.48 8.98 -19.71
CA GLY A 588 35.85 8.85 -21.13
C GLY A 588 34.84 9.59 -22.01
N GLU A 589 34.31 8.91 -23.03
CA GLU A 589 33.27 9.41 -23.93
C GLU A 589 31.85 9.40 -23.33
N LEU A 590 31.66 8.77 -22.16
CA LEU A 590 30.34 8.66 -21.54
C LEU A 590 30.02 9.90 -20.72
N ARG A 591 28.75 10.34 -20.78
CA ARG A 591 28.21 11.36 -19.85
C ARG A 591 27.37 10.68 -18.79
N LEU A 592 27.97 10.44 -17.64
CA LEU A 592 27.33 9.80 -16.51
C LEU A 592 26.65 10.82 -15.60
N HIS A 593 25.73 10.34 -14.77
CA HIS A 593 24.92 11.15 -13.88
C HIS A 593 24.91 10.58 -12.46
N GLY A 594 24.54 11.41 -11.48
CA GLY A 594 24.33 11.01 -10.10
C GLY A 594 23.55 12.06 -9.33
N ALA A 595 23.22 11.77 -8.08
CA ALA A 595 22.53 12.70 -7.20
C ALA A 595 23.50 13.27 -6.15
N SER A 596 23.40 14.57 -5.89
CA SER A 596 24.24 15.27 -4.91
C SER A 596 23.37 15.98 -3.88
N TRP A 597 23.76 15.87 -2.61
CA TRP A 597 23.19 16.62 -1.50
C TRP A 597 24.27 17.48 -0.89
N ARG A 598 24.00 18.75 -0.65
CA ARG A 598 24.96 19.66 -0.03
C ARG A 598 24.32 20.57 1.01
N PRO A 599 25.06 20.98 2.05
CA PRO A 599 24.60 22.01 2.96
C PRO A 599 24.22 23.29 2.18
N ALA A 600 23.13 23.94 2.56
CA ALA A 600 22.67 25.17 1.88
C ALA A 600 23.37 26.44 2.34
N ASN A 601 24.21 26.37 3.37
CA ASN A 601 25.09 27.47 3.72
C ASN A 601 26.19 27.64 2.67
N THR A 602 26.68 28.87 2.54
CA THR A 602 27.74 29.21 1.59
C THR A 602 29.09 28.70 2.09
N GLY A 603 29.95 28.25 1.17
CA GLY A 603 31.31 27.78 1.50
C GLY A 603 31.69 26.46 0.83
N ARG A 604 32.95 26.05 1.03
CA ARG A 604 33.47 24.75 0.62
C ARG A 604 33.33 23.73 1.75
N HIS A 605 32.76 22.59 1.42
CA HIS A 605 32.47 21.53 2.40
C HIS A 605 33.33 20.29 2.15
N PRO A 606 33.66 19.51 3.20
CA PRO A 606 34.17 18.16 3.00
C PRO A 606 33.14 17.32 2.24
N ALA A 607 33.59 16.37 1.44
CA ALA A 607 32.71 15.60 0.58
C ALA A 607 32.89 14.09 0.70
N VAL A 608 31.80 13.34 0.49
CA VAL A 608 31.79 11.87 0.48
C VAL A 608 31.15 11.37 -0.80
N VAL A 609 31.87 10.54 -1.56
CA VAL A 609 31.32 9.79 -2.69
C VAL A 609 30.75 8.47 -2.14
N ILE A 610 29.46 8.21 -2.36
CA ILE A 610 28.78 6.99 -1.86
C ILE A 610 28.39 6.10 -3.04
N LEU A 611 29.02 4.93 -3.11
CA LEU A 611 28.95 3.99 -4.23
C LEU A 611 27.88 2.92 -3.97
N HIS A 612 26.98 2.76 -4.94
CA HIS A 612 25.90 1.77 -4.86
C HIS A 612 26.38 0.34 -5.12
N GLY A 613 25.61 -0.64 -4.66
CA GLY A 613 25.87 -2.08 -4.85
C GLY A 613 25.54 -2.60 -6.26
N SER A 614 25.47 -3.93 -6.37
CA SER A 614 25.11 -4.64 -7.61
C SER A 614 23.65 -4.43 -8.01
N ALA A 615 22.76 -4.18 -7.04
CA ALA A 615 21.33 -3.92 -7.24
C ALA A 615 21.01 -2.64 -8.04
N GLY A 616 22.01 -1.83 -8.38
CA GLY A 616 21.83 -0.60 -9.16
C GLY A 616 21.95 0.67 -8.34
N CYS A 617 21.94 1.80 -9.05
CA CYS A 617 21.99 3.11 -8.43
C CYS A 617 20.69 3.39 -7.67
N TRP A 618 20.80 3.94 -6.48
CA TRP A 618 19.62 4.28 -5.70
C TRP A 618 18.82 5.41 -6.33
N ARG A 619 17.48 5.32 -6.23
CA ARG A 619 16.61 6.43 -6.64
C ARG A 619 16.80 7.61 -5.68
N PRO A 620 16.93 8.85 -6.18
CA PRO A 620 17.08 10.03 -5.32
C PRO A 620 16.01 10.12 -4.25
N SER A 621 14.75 9.76 -4.55
CA SER A 621 13.64 9.74 -3.59
C SER A 621 13.76 8.66 -2.51
N GLY A 622 14.48 7.57 -2.77
CA GLY A 622 14.70 6.47 -1.81
C GLY A 622 15.92 6.67 -0.92
N THR A 623 16.87 7.53 -1.32
CA THR A 623 18.07 7.87 -0.54
C THR A 623 18.13 9.33 -0.11
N ASP A 624 17.05 10.09 -0.33
CA ASP A 624 16.99 11.52 0.04
C ASP A 624 17.28 11.71 1.53
N TRP A 625 16.74 10.83 2.37
CA TRP A 625 17.00 10.84 3.82
C TRP A 625 18.50 10.65 4.13
N LEU A 626 19.19 9.77 3.41
CA LEU A 626 20.60 9.47 3.64
C LEU A 626 21.49 10.62 3.18
N GLY A 627 21.22 11.19 2.00
CA GLY A 627 21.92 12.38 1.54
C GLY A 627 21.69 13.59 2.46
N ARG A 628 20.45 13.76 2.96
CA ARG A 628 20.12 14.79 3.95
C ARG A 628 20.76 14.55 5.31
N LEU A 629 20.90 13.31 5.75
CA LEU A 629 21.61 12.95 6.98
C LEU A 629 23.06 13.46 6.89
N PHE A 630 23.80 13.12 5.84
CA PHE A 630 25.18 13.62 5.69
C PHE A 630 25.25 15.15 5.51
N ALA A 631 24.32 15.75 4.77
CA ALA A 631 24.26 17.21 4.62
C ALA A 631 23.99 17.92 5.96
N ALA A 632 23.16 17.34 6.84
CA ALA A 632 22.93 17.84 8.19
C ALA A 632 24.20 17.76 9.06
N HIS A 633 25.08 16.80 8.78
CA HIS A 633 26.41 16.71 9.37
C HIS A 633 27.46 17.56 8.62
N GLY A 634 27.07 18.40 7.66
CA GLY A 634 27.97 19.35 6.99
C GLY A 634 28.81 18.76 5.87
N TYR A 635 28.41 17.62 5.30
CA TYR A 635 29.09 17.00 4.15
C TYR A 635 28.34 17.27 2.86
N VAL A 636 29.08 17.49 1.77
CA VAL A 636 28.55 17.25 0.43
C VAL A 636 28.58 15.75 0.18
N THR A 637 27.47 15.15 -0.23
CA THR A 637 27.46 13.76 -0.65
C THR A 637 27.10 13.61 -2.10
N PHE A 638 27.86 12.81 -2.82
CA PHE A 638 27.60 12.50 -4.21
C PHE A 638 27.40 11.00 -4.39
N PHE A 639 26.28 10.63 -4.99
CA PHE A 639 25.84 9.27 -5.24
C PHE A 639 25.92 9.06 -6.76
N PRO A 640 27.11 8.75 -7.31
CA PRO A 640 27.27 8.55 -8.75
C PRO A 640 26.52 7.27 -9.17
N CYS A 641 25.75 7.36 -10.25
CA CYS A 641 25.25 6.19 -10.93
C CYS A 641 26.30 5.73 -11.93
N ARG A 642 26.79 4.49 -11.79
CA ARG A 642 27.75 3.91 -12.73
C ARG A 642 27.10 3.62 -14.07
N ARG A 643 27.92 3.44 -15.11
CA ARG A 643 27.47 3.19 -16.49
C ARG A 643 26.35 2.15 -16.57
N GLY A 644 25.35 2.43 -17.40
CA GLY A 644 24.19 1.56 -17.62
C GLY A 644 23.21 1.43 -16.45
N GLN A 645 23.40 2.15 -15.33
CA GLN A 645 22.56 2.02 -14.13
C GLN A 645 21.94 3.36 -13.72
N GLY A 646 20.69 3.35 -13.25
CA GLY A 646 19.96 4.51 -12.74
C GLY A 646 20.05 5.74 -13.64
N LEU A 647 20.43 6.90 -13.08
CA LEU A 647 20.53 8.16 -13.85
C LEU A 647 21.50 8.07 -15.05
N SER A 648 22.41 7.10 -15.06
CA SER A 648 23.35 6.83 -16.15
C SER A 648 22.89 5.73 -17.11
N GLN A 649 21.61 5.34 -17.06
CA GLN A 649 21.06 4.37 -18.01
C GLN A 649 21.17 4.90 -19.45
N GLY A 650 21.58 4.03 -20.37
CA GLY A 650 21.85 4.39 -21.78
C GLY A 650 23.24 4.96 -22.01
N GLN A 651 24.09 5.05 -20.98
CA GLN A 651 25.48 5.45 -21.08
C GLN A 651 26.36 4.26 -20.70
N GLY A 652 26.84 3.53 -21.70
CA GLY A 652 27.51 2.24 -21.50
C GLY A 652 26.55 1.16 -20.99
N GLU A 653 27.11 0.05 -20.50
CA GLU A 653 26.35 -1.11 -20.07
C GLU A 653 26.59 -1.47 -18.60
N ALA A 654 25.53 -1.89 -17.91
CA ALA A 654 25.61 -2.27 -16.51
C ALA A 654 26.47 -3.53 -16.32
N VAL A 655 27.17 -3.59 -15.17
CA VAL A 655 28.04 -4.73 -14.83
C VAL A 655 27.28 -6.06 -14.82
N GLN A 656 26.05 -6.07 -14.29
CA GLN A 656 25.25 -7.30 -14.21
C GLN A 656 24.79 -7.76 -15.59
N ASP A 657 24.40 -6.84 -16.47
CA ASP A 657 23.97 -7.18 -17.83
C ASP A 657 25.12 -7.81 -18.63
N GLN A 658 26.34 -7.26 -18.50
CA GLN A 658 27.52 -7.80 -19.16
C GLN A 658 27.87 -9.21 -18.65
N VAL A 659 27.88 -9.39 -17.33
CA VAL A 659 28.14 -10.69 -16.69
C VAL A 659 27.09 -11.72 -17.09
N GLN A 660 25.80 -11.34 -17.10
CA GLN A 660 24.70 -12.24 -17.41
C GLN A 660 24.67 -12.65 -18.89
N ARG A 661 24.98 -11.72 -19.81
CA ARG A 661 25.02 -12.03 -21.25
C ARG A 661 26.16 -12.97 -21.63
N GLU A 662 27.30 -12.87 -20.96
CA GLU A 662 28.40 -13.81 -21.17
C GLU A 662 28.04 -15.21 -20.66
N GLY A 663 27.28 -15.30 -19.57
CA GLY A 663 26.80 -16.56 -19.02
C GLY A 663 27.93 -17.47 -18.52
N GLY A 664 27.67 -18.78 -18.45
CA GLY A 664 28.65 -19.78 -18.06
C GLY A 664 28.65 -20.14 -16.57
N SER A 665 29.76 -20.70 -16.10
CA SER A 665 29.92 -21.13 -14.71
C SER A 665 29.92 -19.95 -13.73
N ARG A 666 29.63 -20.22 -12.46
CA ARG A 666 29.68 -19.20 -11.39
C ARG A 666 31.06 -18.55 -11.32
N GLU A 667 32.12 -19.32 -11.52
CA GLU A 667 33.51 -18.89 -11.53
C GLU A 667 33.81 -17.97 -12.71
N THR A 668 33.33 -18.32 -13.92
CA THR A 668 33.48 -17.48 -15.12
C THR A 668 32.78 -16.14 -14.96
N MET A 669 31.53 -16.15 -14.50
CA MET A 669 30.77 -14.93 -14.20
C MET A 669 31.46 -14.09 -13.10
N GLY A 670 32.01 -14.74 -12.09
CA GLY A 670 32.78 -14.08 -11.02
C GLY A 670 34.06 -13.43 -11.52
N ALA A 671 34.82 -14.10 -12.39
CA ALA A 671 36.02 -13.55 -13.02
C ALA A 671 35.68 -12.34 -13.89
N ARG A 672 34.61 -12.41 -14.69
CA ARG A 672 34.15 -11.27 -15.48
C ARG A 672 33.74 -10.09 -14.62
N ALA A 673 32.96 -10.34 -13.57
CA ALA A 673 32.58 -9.29 -12.63
C ALA A 673 33.82 -8.62 -12.01
N THR A 674 34.84 -9.42 -11.67
CA THR A 674 36.13 -8.93 -11.15
C THR A 674 36.84 -8.03 -12.13
N GLU A 675 36.95 -8.44 -13.40
CA GLU A 675 37.57 -7.65 -14.46
C GLU A 675 36.86 -6.30 -14.61
N LEU A 676 35.52 -6.30 -14.73
CA LEU A 676 34.76 -5.07 -14.91
C LEU A 676 34.88 -4.13 -13.70
N LEU A 677 34.84 -4.68 -12.48
CA LEU A 677 34.98 -3.92 -11.24
C LEU A 677 36.38 -3.31 -11.07
N THR A 678 37.42 -3.98 -11.55
CA THR A 678 38.82 -3.50 -11.47
C THR A 678 39.23 -2.62 -12.65
N THR A 679 38.39 -2.50 -13.69
CA THR A 679 38.69 -1.72 -14.89
C THR A 679 37.66 -0.60 -15.11
N THR A 680 36.61 -0.88 -15.88
CA THR A 680 35.65 0.11 -16.38
C THR A 680 34.84 0.76 -15.28
N GLN A 681 34.37 -0.03 -14.30
CA GLN A 681 33.58 0.49 -13.18
C GLN A 681 34.43 1.34 -12.23
N LEU A 682 35.68 0.94 -11.98
CA LEU A 682 36.64 1.75 -11.22
C LEU A 682 36.98 3.06 -11.95
N GLY A 683 37.05 3.02 -13.29
CA GLY A 683 37.16 4.21 -14.13
C GLY A 683 36.05 5.23 -13.88
N ASP A 684 34.79 4.77 -13.81
CA ASP A 684 33.64 5.65 -13.52
C ASP A 684 33.73 6.27 -12.11
N VAL A 685 34.21 5.50 -11.13
CA VAL A 685 34.41 6.00 -9.76
C VAL A 685 35.49 7.07 -9.71
N ARG A 686 36.62 6.87 -10.41
CA ARG A 686 37.69 7.88 -10.50
C ARG A 686 37.18 9.17 -11.14
N ALA A 687 36.41 9.05 -12.23
CA ALA A 687 35.78 10.19 -12.88
C ALA A 687 34.82 10.94 -11.94
N ALA A 688 34.00 10.20 -11.17
CA ALA A 688 33.08 10.78 -10.19
C ALA A 688 33.81 11.55 -9.07
N ILE A 689 34.90 11.00 -8.52
CA ILE A 689 35.72 11.66 -7.50
C ILE A 689 36.37 12.94 -8.06
N ALA A 690 36.94 12.86 -9.26
CA ALA A 690 37.58 14.00 -9.92
C ALA A 690 36.59 15.13 -10.20
N ASP A 691 35.40 14.80 -10.72
CA ASP A 691 34.35 15.77 -10.96
C ASP A 691 33.87 16.43 -9.66
N LEU A 692 33.65 15.64 -8.60
CA LEU A 692 33.22 16.17 -7.32
C LEU A 692 34.24 17.17 -6.74
N ARG A 693 35.54 16.87 -6.83
CA ARG A 693 36.61 17.79 -6.42
C ARG A 693 36.61 19.11 -7.18
N SER A 694 36.15 19.11 -8.43
CA SER A 694 36.09 20.32 -9.25
C SER A 694 34.94 21.27 -8.87
N ARG A 695 33.97 20.80 -8.08
CA ARG A 695 32.80 21.60 -7.70
C ARG A 695 33.21 22.73 -6.75
N SER A 696 32.73 23.95 -7.04
CA SER A 696 33.10 25.16 -6.30
C SER A 696 32.72 25.14 -4.81
N TYR A 697 31.73 24.31 -4.44
CA TYR A 697 31.24 24.10 -3.08
C TYR A 697 31.89 22.89 -2.36
N VAL A 698 32.85 22.21 -2.99
CA VAL A 698 33.60 21.10 -2.40
C VAL A 698 35.02 21.58 -2.05
N ASP A 699 35.52 21.12 -0.91
CA ASP A 699 36.94 21.21 -0.59
C ASP A 699 37.68 20.00 -1.19
N PRO A 700 38.49 20.19 -2.25
CA PRO A 700 39.10 19.08 -2.96
C PRO A 700 40.12 18.29 -2.10
N SER A 701 40.63 18.90 -1.02
CA SER A 701 41.57 18.26 -0.09
C SER A 701 40.89 17.39 0.98
N ARG A 702 39.56 17.46 1.05
CA ARG A 702 38.74 16.78 2.08
C ARG A 702 37.66 15.93 1.43
N VAL A 703 38.09 14.89 0.71
CA VAL A 703 37.20 13.95 0.04
C VAL A 703 37.39 12.54 0.60
N ALA A 704 36.28 11.87 0.87
CA ALA A 704 36.21 10.47 1.27
C ALA A 704 35.40 9.65 0.26
N VAL A 705 35.58 8.34 0.31
CA VAL A 705 34.80 7.38 -0.47
C VAL A 705 34.17 6.33 0.44
N SER A 706 32.93 5.97 0.16
CA SER A 706 32.18 4.94 0.86
C SER A 706 31.32 4.18 -0.15
N GLY A 707 30.83 3.01 0.22
CA GLY A 707 29.90 2.26 -0.61
C GLY A 707 29.56 0.92 -0.04
N VAL A 708 28.50 0.30 -0.56
CA VAL A 708 27.99 -0.98 -0.07
C VAL A 708 28.15 -2.09 -1.12
N SER A 709 28.47 -3.32 -0.70
CA SER A 709 28.55 -4.49 -1.59
C SER A 709 29.56 -4.25 -2.73
N TYR A 710 29.15 -4.26 -4.01
CA TYR A 710 30.01 -3.84 -5.14
C TYR A 710 30.56 -2.41 -4.97
N GLY A 711 29.79 -1.50 -4.36
CA GLY A 711 30.29 -0.18 -3.98
C GLY A 711 31.36 -0.26 -2.89
N GLY A 712 31.27 -1.21 -1.97
CA GLY A 712 32.30 -1.48 -0.96
C GLY A 712 33.59 -2.04 -1.59
N ILE A 713 33.46 -2.91 -2.59
CA ILE A 713 34.59 -3.38 -3.41
C ILE A 713 35.31 -2.18 -4.05
N LEU A 714 34.55 -1.33 -4.76
CA LEU A 714 35.10 -0.16 -5.44
C LEU A 714 35.64 0.89 -4.46
N THR A 715 35.13 0.94 -3.23
CA THR A 715 35.67 1.81 -2.17
C THR A 715 37.12 1.41 -1.84
N ILE A 716 37.39 0.11 -1.66
CA ILE A 716 38.75 -0.40 -1.43
C ILE A 716 39.64 -0.16 -2.65
N LEU A 717 39.14 -0.44 -3.86
CA LEU A 717 39.91 -0.26 -5.09
C LEU A 717 40.24 1.23 -5.33
N ALA A 718 39.28 2.13 -5.14
CA ALA A 718 39.49 3.58 -5.28
C ALA A 718 40.48 4.11 -4.23
N ALA A 719 40.40 3.62 -2.98
CA ALA A 719 41.35 3.98 -1.93
C ALA A 719 42.78 3.48 -2.22
N ALA A 720 42.94 2.38 -2.95
CA ALA A 720 44.24 1.89 -3.39
C ALA A 720 44.81 2.71 -4.56
N ASP A 721 43.94 3.18 -5.47
CA ASP A 721 44.32 3.97 -6.66
C ASP A 721 44.55 5.46 -6.35
N ASP A 722 43.83 6.02 -5.38
CA ASP A 722 43.91 7.44 -5.01
C ASP A 722 44.26 7.62 -3.53
N SER A 723 45.56 7.72 -3.26
CA SER A 723 46.10 7.99 -1.92
C SER A 723 45.77 9.38 -1.35
N THR A 724 45.19 10.29 -2.16
CA THR A 724 44.82 11.64 -1.71
C THR A 724 43.44 11.67 -1.03
N LEU A 725 42.67 10.58 -1.09
CA LEU A 725 41.45 10.42 -0.30
C LEU A 725 41.77 10.43 1.20
N ARG A 726 40.89 11.02 2.00
CA ARG A 726 41.09 11.19 3.45
C ARG A 726 40.52 10.05 4.29
N ALA A 727 39.55 9.32 3.75
CA ALA A 727 38.90 8.20 4.41
C ALA A 727 38.24 7.26 3.37
N ALA A 728 38.22 5.97 3.70
CA ALA A 728 37.52 4.94 2.96
C ALA A 728 36.59 4.16 3.91
N ILE A 729 35.32 3.99 3.56
CA ILE A 729 34.31 3.34 4.43
C ILE A 729 33.52 2.31 3.64
N PRO A 730 34.06 1.09 3.42
CA PRO A 730 33.34 0.05 2.70
C PRO A 730 32.36 -0.67 3.65
N PHE A 731 31.10 -0.70 3.25
CA PHE A 731 30.05 -1.49 3.87
C PHE A 731 29.93 -2.84 3.15
N ALA A 732 29.95 -3.94 3.91
CA ALA A 732 29.77 -5.30 3.38
C ALA A 732 30.55 -5.60 2.06
N PRO A 733 31.84 -5.22 1.94
CA PRO A 733 32.56 -5.35 0.68
C PRO A 733 32.69 -6.82 0.28
N ALA A 734 32.24 -7.19 -0.93
CA ALA A 734 32.34 -8.55 -1.45
C ALA A 734 31.71 -9.66 -0.55
N ALA A 735 30.79 -9.32 0.36
CA ALA A 735 30.19 -10.31 1.28
C ALA A 735 29.54 -11.51 0.55
N MET A 736 28.85 -11.23 -0.55
CA MET A 736 28.22 -12.26 -1.40
C MET A 736 29.19 -13.01 -2.30
N ASN A 737 30.46 -12.60 -2.36
CA ASN A 737 31.47 -13.10 -3.31
C ASN A 737 32.67 -13.77 -2.63
N TRP A 738 32.91 -13.46 -1.35
CA TRP A 738 34.19 -13.71 -0.67
C TRP A 738 34.62 -15.18 -0.67
N GLU A 739 33.66 -16.09 -0.44
CA GLU A 739 33.95 -17.51 -0.26
C GLU A 739 34.17 -18.28 -1.57
N TRP A 740 33.76 -17.73 -2.72
CA TRP A 740 33.76 -18.48 -3.99
C TRP A 740 34.43 -17.73 -5.15
N ASN A 741 34.57 -16.41 -5.10
CA ASN A 741 35.23 -15.64 -6.16
C ASN A 741 36.70 -15.37 -5.82
N ALA A 742 37.54 -16.38 -6.03
CA ALA A 742 38.98 -16.33 -5.72
C ALA A 742 39.71 -15.19 -6.45
N ALA A 743 39.31 -14.90 -7.70
CA ALA A 743 39.89 -13.82 -8.49
C ALA A 743 39.65 -12.45 -7.82
N LEU A 744 38.41 -12.18 -7.43
CA LEU A 744 38.05 -10.95 -6.72
C LEU A 744 38.75 -10.84 -5.36
N LYS A 745 38.74 -11.92 -4.58
CA LYS A 745 39.40 -11.97 -3.27
C LYS A 745 40.88 -11.61 -3.38
N THR A 746 41.58 -12.21 -4.35
CA THR A 746 43.00 -11.93 -4.61
C THR A 746 43.24 -10.47 -4.97
N GLN A 747 42.44 -9.91 -5.88
CA GLN A 747 42.58 -8.51 -6.29
C GLN A 747 42.28 -7.53 -5.15
N LEU A 748 41.26 -7.81 -4.33
CA LEU A 748 40.90 -6.96 -3.20
C LEU A 748 41.94 -6.98 -2.08
N LEU A 749 42.48 -8.15 -1.73
CA LEU A 749 43.56 -8.24 -0.75
C LEU A 749 44.81 -7.49 -1.22
N ALA A 750 45.17 -7.63 -2.51
CA ALA A 750 46.28 -6.90 -3.10
C ALA A 750 46.05 -5.37 -3.11
N ALA A 751 44.83 -4.92 -3.38
CA ALA A 751 44.47 -3.51 -3.32
C ALA A 751 44.50 -2.97 -1.87
N ALA A 752 43.92 -3.71 -0.93
CA ALA A 752 43.96 -3.39 0.49
C ALA A 752 45.40 -3.24 1.00
N GLN A 753 46.31 -4.14 0.62
CA GLN A 753 47.72 -4.05 1.01
C GLN A 753 48.46 -2.84 0.41
N ARG A 754 47.96 -2.26 -0.69
CA ARG A 754 48.56 -1.06 -1.29
C ARG A 754 48.00 0.25 -0.75
N THR A 755 46.79 0.26 -0.19
CA THR A 755 46.17 1.51 0.24
C THR A 755 46.84 2.09 1.49
N ARG A 756 46.96 3.42 1.52
CA ARG A 756 47.39 4.22 2.68
C ARG A 756 46.25 5.04 3.26
N VAL A 757 45.06 4.98 2.65
CA VAL A 757 43.89 5.74 3.08
C VAL A 757 43.33 5.08 4.35
N PRO A 758 43.10 5.85 5.44
CA PRO A 758 42.47 5.32 6.63
C PRO A 758 41.13 4.66 6.28
N THR A 759 40.95 3.39 6.66
CA THR A 759 39.81 2.57 6.24
C THR A 759 39.00 2.07 7.44
N LEU A 760 37.69 2.35 7.45
CA LEU A 760 36.74 1.81 8.43
C LEU A 760 35.78 0.84 7.73
N LEU A 761 35.96 -0.46 7.96
CA LEU A 761 35.09 -1.51 7.43
C LEU A 761 33.89 -1.75 8.34
N ILE A 762 32.69 -1.79 7.77
CA ILE A 762 31.44 -1.99 8.53
C ILE A 762 30.62 -3.12 7.90
N GLN A 763 30.13 -4.03 8.73
CA GLN A 763 29.33 -5.17 8.29
C GLN A 763 28.43 -5.69 9.41
N ALA A 764 27.32 -6.36 9.08
CA ALA A 764 26.51 -7.09 10.07
C ALA A 764 26.95 -8.56 10.16
N GLU A 765 26.80 -9.16 11.34
CA GLU A 765 27.22 -10.54 11.63
C GLU A 765 26.50 -11.59 10.78
N ASN A 766 25.22 -11.34 10.45
CA ASN A 766 24.39 -12.25 9.67
C ASN A 766 24.55 -12.11 8.15
N ASP A 767 25.44 -11.26 7.64
CA ASP A 767 25.69 -11.14 6.19
C ASP A 767 26.26 -12.45 5.58
N TRP A 768 26.21 -12.61 4.25
CA TRP A 768 26.61 -13.84 3.54
C TRP A 768 28.02 -14.32 3.87
N SER A 769 28.96 -13.40 4.10
CA SER A 769 30.26 -13.71 4.66
C SER A 769 30.82 -12.47 5.36
N THR A 770 31.26 -12.64 6.60
CA THR A 770 32.05 -11.66 7.35
C THR A 770 33.57 -11.79 7.12
N GLY A 771 33.99 -12.68 6.22
CA GLY A 771 35.39 -12.87 5.81
C GLY A 771 36.10 -11.59 5.34
N PRO A 772 35.47 -10.72 4.51
CA PRO A 772 36.07 -9.46 4.11
C PRO A 772 36.45 -8.57 5.30
N SER A 773 35.58 -8.49 6.31
CA SER A 773 35.81 -7.69 7.52
C SER A 773 36.90 -8.27 8.44
N ARG A 774 37.30 -9.52 8.26
CA ARG A 774 38.45 -10.12 8.97
C ARG A 774 39.76 -9.92 8.21
N GLU A 775 39.73 -10.13 6.90
CA GLU A 775 40.95 -10.24 6.09
C GLU A 775 41.40 -8.90 5.50
N LEU A 776 40.48 -8.03 5.07
CA LEU A 776 40.84 -6.74 4.46
C LEU A 776 41.53 -5.76 5.41
N PRO A 777 41.08 -5.56 6.67
CA PRO A 777 41.82 -4.68 7.60
C PRO A 777 43.24 -5.18 7.83
N SER A 778 43.39 -6.50 8.00
CA SER A 778 44.69 -7.16 8.18
C SER A 778 45.60 -6.93 6.97
N ALA A 779 45.06 -7.00 5.75
CA ALA A 779 45.81 -6.70 4.54
C ALA A 779 46.25 -5.22 4.47
N VAL A 780 45.37 -4.26 4.80
CA VAL A 780 45.73 -2.83 4.88
C VAL A 780 46.85 -2.60 5.90
N GLN A 781 46.72 -3.19 7.09
CA GLN A 781 47.72 -3.08 8.15
C GLN A 781 49.06 -3.73 7.76
N ALA A 782 49.04 -4.88 7.09
CA ALA A 782 50.24 -5.53 6.55
C ALA A 782 50.91 -4.68 5.46
N GLY A 783 50.13 -3.89 4.72
CA GLY A 783 50.62 -2.86 3.83
C GLY A 783 51.28 -1.69 4.56
N GLY A 784 50.96 -1.47 5.84
CA GLY A 784 51.32 -0.32 6.66
C GLY A 784 50.33 0.84 6.58
N GLY A 785 49.08 0.58 6.19
CA GLY A 785 47.96 1.52 6.28
C GLY A 785 47.23 1.40 7.62
N GLU A 786 46.28 2.32 7.86
CA GLU A 786 45.40 2.28 9.03
C GLU A 786 44.05 1.68 8.63
N ALA A 787 43.64 0.59 9.28
CA ALA A 787 42.31 0.04 9.10
C ALA A 787 41.72 -0.55 10.38
N THR A 788 40.40 -0.40 10.52
CA THR A 788 39.58 -1.05 11.55
C THR A 788 38.38 -1.72 10.87
N ALA A 789 37.85 -2.78 11.50
CA ALA A 789 36.59 -3.38 11.09
C ALA A 789 35.67 -3.52 12.30
N HIS A 790 34.39 -3.25 12.07
CA HIS A 790 33.33 -3.49 13.04
C HIS A 790 32.28 -4.42 12.43
N VAL A 791 32.13 -5.60 13.03
CA VAL A 791 31.03 -6.51 12.75
C VAL A 791 29.93 -6.28 13.79
N TYR A 792 28.84 -5.67 13.36
CA TYR A 792 27.68 -5.36 14.18
C TYR A 792 26.81 -6.60 14.42
N PRO A 793 26.03 -6.64 15.52
CA PRO A 793 25.07 -7.72 15.75
C PRO A 793 24.13 -7.94 14.58
N ALA A 794 23.63 -9.17 14.46
CA ALA A 794 22.70 -9.55 13.40
C ALA A 794 21.51 -8.57 13.28
N LEU A 795 21.24 -8.14 12.05
CA LEU A 795 20.06 -7.34 11.72
C LEU A 795 19.02 -8.24 11.06
N GLY A 796 17.89 -8.47 11.72
CA GLY A 796 16.86 -9.38 11.21
C GLY A 796 17.26 -10.85 11.35
N GLY A 797 16.63 -11.72 10.54
CA GLY A 797 16.76 -13.18 10.66
C GLY A 797 17.48 -13.88 9.50
N ASP A 798 17.95 -13.14 8.48
CA ASP A 798 18.55 -13.73 7.28
C ASP A 798 19.74 -12.91 6.74
N ALA A 799 20.45 -13.45 5.74
CA ALA A 799 21.63 -12.77 5.19
C ALA A 799 21.32 -11.53 4.35
N GLY A 800 20.12 -11.43 3.78
CA GLY A 800 19.71 -10.26 3.00
C GLY A 800 19.53 -9.03 3.88
N THR A 801 18.89 -9.20 5.04
CA THR A 801 18.73 -8.17 6.06
C THR A 801 20.07 -7.74 6.65
N GLY A 802 20.98 -8.69 6.90
CA GLY A 802 22.38 -8.39 7.26
C GLY A 802 23.13 -7.59 6.19
N HIS A 803 23.01 -7.97 4.92
CA HIS A 803 23.67 -7.25 3.82
C HIS A 803 23.11 -5.84 3.59
N GLY A 804 21.83 -5.63 3.92
CA GLY A 804 21.14 -4.35 3.88
C GLY A 804 21.50 -3.40 5.02
N PHE A 805 22.40 -3.76 5.94
CA PHE A 805 22.73 -3.01 7.15
C PHE A 805 23.00 -1.51 6.92
N PHE A 806 23.70 -1.17 5.83
CA PHE A 806 23.96 0.22 5.43
C PHE A 806 22.69 1.06 5.35
N THR A 807 21.63 0.55 4.71
CA THR A 807 20.37 1.29 4.56
C THR A 807 19.40 1.03 5.70
N LEU A 808 19.37 -0.17 6.28
CA LEU A 808 18.30 -0.61 7.18
C LEU A 808 18.53 -0.25 8.66
N ALA A 809 19.79 -0.02 9.04
CA ALA A 809 20.16 0.30 10.42
C ALA A 809 21.14 1.48 10.52
N PRO A 810 20.81 2.66 9.94
CA PRO A 810 21.66 3.85 10.08
C PRO A 810 21.97 4.20 11.53
N ASP A 811 21.01 4.00 12.44
CA ASP A 811 21.16 4.27 13.88
C ASP A 811 22.27 3.44 14.53
N ALA A 812 22.59 2.26 13.98
CA ALA A 812 23.64 1.41 14.53
C ALA A 812 25.04 1.91 14.16
N TRP A 813 25.26 2.39 12.93
CA TRP A 813 26.60 2.69 12.42
C TRP A 813 26.93 4.17 12.28
N ARG A 814 25.93 5.06 12.20
CA ARG A 814 26.15 6.47 11.82
C ARG A 814 27.07 7.22 12.78
N ASP A 815 26.99 6.96 14.08
CA ASP A 815 27.77 7.71 15.07
C ASP A 815 29.26 7.39 14.91
N GLU A 816 29.59 6.11 14.72
CA GLU A 816 30.96 5.66 14.43
C GLU A 816 31.46 6.23 13.09
N VAL A 817 30.62 6.17 12.04
CA VAL A 817 30.97 6.68 10.71
C VAL A 817 31.20 8.19 10.72
N PHE A 818 30.33 8.96 11.36
CA PHE A 818 30.50 10.41 11.45
C PHE A 818 31.67 10.78 12.35
N ALA A 819 31.90 10.09 13.46
CA ALA A 819 33.10 10.29 14.28
C ALA A 819 34.38 10.03 13.46
N PHE A 820 34.41 8.95 12.67
CA PHE A 820 35.52 8.61 11.80
C PHE A 820 35.72 9.67 10.69
N LEU A 821 34.66 10.07 10.01
CA LEU A 821 34.72 11.11 8.98
C LEU A 821 35.13 12.48 9.57
N ASP A 822 34.61 12.86 10.73
CA ASP A 822 34.95 14.12 11.39
C ASP A 822 36.44 14.17 11.73
N ALA A 823 36.96 13.07 12.29
CA ALA A 823 38.38 12.95 12.62
C ALA A 823 39.29 13.10 11.39
N ARG A 824 38.87 12.64 10.21
CA ARG A 824 39.72 12.64 8.98
C ARG A 824 39.51 13.83 8.06
N LEU A 825 38.30 14.39 8.05
CA LEU A 825 37.89 15.46 7.14
C LEU A 825 37.68 16.81 7.84
N LYS A 826 37.42 16.87 9.15
CA LYS A 826 37.15 18.17 9.82
C LYS A 826 38.25 18.61 10.78
N SER A 827 39.13 17.73 11.21
CA SER A 827 40.30 18.11 12.01
C SER A 827 41.25 19.01 11.20
N ARG A 828 41.70 20.13 11.80
CA ARG A 828 42.76 20.95 11.21
C ARG A 828 44.06 20.15 11.27
N ALA A 829 44.71 19.93 10.13
CA ALA A 829 46.07 19.40 10.10
C ALA A 829 46.97 20.25 11.00
N ALA A 830 47.60 19.63 12.02
CA ALA A 830 48.64 20.31 12.78
C ALA A 830 49.78 20.69 11.82
N PRO A 831 50.32 21.91 11.86
CA PRO A 831 51.46 22.27 11.03
C PRO A 831 52.64 21.34 11.36
N SER A 832 53.25 20.76 10.32
CA SER A 832 54.41 19.89 10.47
C SER A 832 55.54 20.63 11.18
N ARG A 833 56.16 19.98 12.18
CA ARG A 833 57.27 20.52 12.99
C ARG A 833 58.58 20.74 12.22
N ASP A 834 58.58 20.67 10.89
CA ASP A 834 59.80 20.61 10.07
C ASP A 834 60.23 21.94 9.41
N ARG A 835 59.67 23.07 9.84
CA ARG A 835 60.06 24.41 9.35
C ARG A 835 60.82 25.28 10.38
N ALA A 836 61.43 24.67 11.40
CA ALA A 836 62.27 25.38 12.37
C ALA A 836 63.77 25.02 12.32
N ARG A 837 64.23 24.35 11.25
CA ARG A 837 65.66 24.17 10.96
C ARG A 837 65.93 24.30 9.47
N ARG A 838 66.05 25.54 8.99
CA ARG A 838 66.91 25.96 7.87
C ARG A 838 67.01 27.47 7.85
#